data_AF-A0AAN6V3W7-F1
#
_entry.id   AF-A0AAN6V3W7-F1
#
_cell.length_a   1.000
_cell.length_b   1.000
_cell.length_c   1.000
_cell.angle_alpha   90.00
_cell.angle_beta   90.00
_cell.angle_gamma   90.00
#
_symmetry.space_group_name_H-M   'P 1'
#
loop_
_entity.id
_entity.type
_entity.pdbx_description
1 polymer ?
#
loop_
_entity_poly.entity_id
_entity_poly.type
_entity_poly.pdbx_seq_one_letter_code
_entity_poly.pdbx_strand_id
1 'polypeptide(L)'
;MPSERTSFFSRLRPSPDASETAPPAYTAEDNTPQPPGAQGGPSNATDLEAEAANLTAAFDNLSLSNTPGDPTVDSCLAHLKLLFAIQWMKEDVGFSDGLWGLWDSNAGPIDPILKARPEKEKAREKKDEKGVEEAQEPSVEEKLRNKNLEMLSKIREKRWALFVARAVDRYEAWWEALKKMTDAVPLCEADMVSRESLTYAGFPSNPSPFFKWQESMLPPLDVLMVWHTHMLNPRAFLEDAILAGMRDFWGIGLPWDLVNKAIDTDFNYNVSPECKSFWTGMTGRAWENPNDPMSKTIRCPRCSTDVEVPWTTCEVPENRTSEIFDNYSGQGYGDSQFSFPCTKCSVCLRKELLAVDKFIRDHKLLLGPSNRPMPGTILDPKTGRPTAPPPARMPHTFPNRMLKSGCAAIRSTITSIVTSRSNWNPSMEDVRQAIDAALAEKDSAKTIDKMTTGGRYRLPAASRVAVRKMMSRYWENCSMFALDLSGAVMRQGVFVEKMCQLDWLHSPSARDTMARLLVKYRRFMGILTERPGNIAVPTLDVDLAWHTHQLDPTRYYAFTVNRGGRFIDHDDKIAENTLSEQFEWTSKVYQELYGEVYSECTCWYCESIRSSLVSSVGRALGVSKQGKVAETFHKSGAASLHPPSSSAHISAHPAVLPRTRGFVNALDPDAVTAGLNASHNRKLDMAYLKARDRAKKKGREPPRREEVYYDHWGYPYLYAAPYAYPLWWTPGLYYGWYPGYVAACATGAYGGCCNGTCGGGVAAGACGGAGMAGGGGCGGGGGGGCGGGGGGGGCGGGGCGGG
;
A
#
# COMPACT_ATOMS: atom_id res chain seq x y z
N MET A 1 30.20 -17.48 62.58
CA MET A 1 31.17 -16.36 62.63
C MET A 1 31.49 -15.92 61.21
N PRO A 2 31.59 -14.61 60.95
CA PRO A 2 30.99 -13.98 59.76
C PRO A 2 31.97 -13.11 58.94
N SER A 3 31.40 -12.37 57.97
CA SER A 3 31.95 -11.25 57.18
C SER A 3 32.74 -11.63 55.92
N GLU A 4 32.54 -11.01 54.75
CA GLU A 4 32.22 -9.60 54.50
C GLU A 4 31.26 -9.35 53.32
N ARG A 5 30.44 -8.32 53.51
CA ARG A 5 29.79 -7.51 52.48
C ARG A 5 30.78 -6.44 52.02
N THR A 6 30.76 -6.05 50.75
CA THR A 6 30.97 -4.64 50.37
C THR A 6 30.09 -4.26 49.18
N SER A 7 29.09 -3.43 49.47
CA SER A 7 28.47 -2.52 48.51
C SER A 7 29.39 -1.32 48.29
N PHE A 8 29.47 -0.80 47.08
CA PHE A 8 29.82 0.61 46.86
C PHE A 8 28.86 1.23 45.83
N PHE A 9 27.70 1.67 46.33
CA PHE A 9 27.11 2.91 45.85
C PHE A 9 27.92 4.05 46.49
N SER A 10 28.51 4.95 45.70
CA SER A 10 28.28 6.40 45.80
C SER A 10 29.28 7.23 44.97
N ARG A 11 28.74 8.35 44.45
CA ARG A 11 29.38 9.64 44.12
C ARG A 11 30.16 9.73 42.81
N LEU A 12 29.48 10.28 41.79
CA LEU A 12 29.72 11.69 41.43
C LEU A 12 28.34 12.38 41.29
N ARG A 13 28.06 13.33 42.19
CA ARG A 13 27.05 14.38 42.02
C ARG A 13 27.63 15.42 41.03
N PRO A 14 26.83 16.00 40.13
CA PRO A 14 27.03 17.38 39.70
C PRO A 14 26.28 18.32 40.66
N SER A 15 26.89 19.47 40.91
CA SER A 15 26.41 20.57 41.76
C SER A 15 25.02 21.11 41.39
N PRO A 16 24.29 21.71 42.36
CA PRO A 16 23.14 22.55 42.10
C PRO A 16 23.56 24.01 41.83
N ASP A 17 22.71 24.72 41.09
CA ASP A 17 22.75 26.14 40.70
C ASP A 17 23.72 26.57 39.58
N ALA A 18 23.18 26.65 38.36
CA ALA A 18 23.27 27.82 37.48
C ALA A 18 22.24 27.76 36.33
N SER A 19 21.26 28.66 36.40
CA SER A 19 20.36 29.20 35.35
C SER A 19 19.61 28.26 34.38
N GLU A 20 18.29 28.27 34.52
CA GLU A 20 17.32 28.11 33.45
C GLU A 20 17.62 29.05 32.27
N THR A 21 17.95 28.49 31.10
CA THR A 21 17.63 29.13 29.80
C THR A 21 17.42 28.04 28.76
N ALA A 22 16.21 28.01 28.18
CA ALA A 22 15.93 27.25 26.96
C ALA A 22 16.87 27.71 25.83
N PRO A 23 17.29 26.83 24.90
CA PRO A 23 17.95 27.29 23.68
C PRO A 23 17.00 28.24 22.92
N PRO A 24 17.50 29.35 22.36
CA PRO A 24 16.64 30.36 21.75
C PRO A 24 15.92 29.77 20.53
N ALA A 25 14.65 30.15 20.38
CA ALA A 25 13.95 30.05 19.11
C ALA A 25 14.71 30.92 18.09
N TYR A 26 14.96 30.38 16.89
CA TYR A 26 15.70 31.07 15.84
C TYR A 26 14.95 32.36 15.45
N THR A 27 15.53 33.50 15.81
CA THR A 27 15.25 34.80 15.21
C THR A 27 16.05 34.89 13.91
N ALA A 28 15.39 35.29 12.83
CA ALA A 28 16.10 35.79 11.67
C ALA A 28 16.77 37.09 12.07
N GLU A 29 18.10 37.08 12.25
CA GLU A 29 18.88 38.31 12.36
C GLU A 29 19.68 38.53 11.07
N ASP A 30 19.53 39.76 10.58
CA ASP A 30 20.18 40.37 9.44
C ASP A 30 21.70 40.15 9.46
N ASN A 31 22.20 39.48 8.43
CA ASN A 31 23.53 39.74 7.85
C ASN A 31 23.60 39.10 6.46
N THR A 32 22.84 39.66 5.52
CA THR A 32 23.10 39.52 4.09
C THR A 32 23.93 40.71 3.61
N PRO A 33 25.02 40.50 2.87
CA PRO A 33 25.62 41.56 2.06
C PRO A 33 24.56 42.08 1.08
N GLN A 34 24.40 43.40 1.05
CA GLN A 34 23.45 44.12 0.22
C GLN A 34 23.58 43.67 -1.26
N PRO A 35 22.50 43.25 -1.94
CA PRO A 35 22.56 42.92 -3.36
C PRO A 35 22.76 44.21 -4.19
N PRO A 36 23.51 44.17 -5.32
CA PRO A 36 23.56 45.28 -6.25
C PRO A 36 22.15 45.57 -6.76
N GLY A 37 21.79 46.86 -6.80
CA GLY A 37 20.44 47.32 -7.10
C GLY A 37 19.87 46.75 -8.39
N ALA A 38 18.62 46.28 -8.30
CA ALA A 38 17.82 45.84 -9.44
C ALA A 38 17.58 47.03 -10.40
N GLN A 39 18.26 47.02 -11.54
CA GLN A 39 17.75 47.62 -12.76
C GLN A 39 17.00 46.53 -13.52
N GLY A 40 15.69 46.72 -13.68
CA GLY A 40 14.84 45.85 -14.47
C GLY A 40 15.26 45.88 -15.94
N GLY A 41 15.75 44.74 -16.42
CA GLY A 41 15.83 44.40 -17.84
C GLY A 41 14.93 43.19 -18.11
N PRO A 42 14.41 43.03 -19.33
CA PRO A 42 13.58 41.88 -19.68
C PRO A 42 14.42 40.61 -19.60
N SER A 43 13.99 39.63 -18.81
CA SER A 43 14.60 38.29 -18.80
C SER A 43 14.29 37.62 -20.13
N ASN A 44 15.32 37.36 -20.94
CA ASN A 44 15.18 36.64 -22.21
C ASN A 44 14.88 35.16 -21.95
N ALA A 45 14.11 34.52 -22.85
CA ALA A 45 13.80 33.09 -22.82
C ALA A 45 15.05 32.18 -22.67
N THR A 46 16.20 32.66 -23.14
CA THR A 46 17.49 31.96 -23.03
C THR A 46 17.99 31.77 -21.59
N ASP A 47 17.62 32.63 -20.65
CA ASP A 47 18.06 32.52 -19.25
C ASP A 47 17.22 31.49 -18.48
N LEU A 48 15.94 31.35 -18.83
CA LEU A 48 15.02 30.34 -18.26
C LEU A 48 15.34 28.94 -18.79
N GLU A 49 15.67 28.82 -20.08
CA GLU A 49 16.18 27.57 -20.67
C GLU A 49 17.51 27.17 -20.06
N ALA A 50 18.42 28.13 -19.82
CA ALA A 50 19.71 27.87 -19.17
C ALA A 50 19.56 27.45 -17.69
N GLU A 51 18.59 28.01 -16.96
CA GLU A 51 18.32 27.66 -15.56
C GLU A 51 17.59 26.32 -15.41
N ALA A 52 16.67 26.00 -16.33
CA ALA A 52 16.06 24.67 -16.44
C ALA A 52 17.08 23.60 -16.86
N ALA A 53 17.95 23.89 -17.82
CA ALA A 53 19.07 23.03 -18.18
C ALA A 53 20.05 22.82 -17.01
N ASN A 54 20.25 23.83 -16.15
CA ASN A 54 21.08 23.73 -14.95
C ASN A 54 20.47 22.83 -13.86
N LEU A 55 19.14 22.86 -13.69
CA LEU A 55 18.41 21.98 -12.78
C LEU A 55 18.45 20.52 -13.24
N THR A 56 18.30 20.29 -14.54
CA THR A 56 18.38 18.96 -15.16
C THR A 56 19.81 18.39 -15.11
N ALA A 57 20.83 19.21 -15.35
CA ALA A 57 22.25 18.83 -15.25
C ALA A 57 22.70 18.51 -13.81
N ALA A 58 22.01 19.00 -12.78
CA ALA A 58 22.28 18.66 -11.39
C ALA A 58 21.98 17.18 -11.07
N PHE A 59 21.15 16.50 -11.88
CA PHE A 59 20.79 15.08 -11.71
C PHE A 59 21.78 14.10 -12.34
N ASP A 60 22.65 14.57 -13.24
CA ASP A 60 23.72 13.74 -13.80
C ASP A 60 24.85 13.47 -12.79
N ASN A 61 24.87 14.23 -11.67
CA ASN A 61 25.91 14.19 -10.64
C ASN A 61 25.42 13.66 -9.27
N LEU A 62 24.37 12.84 -9.23
CA LEU A 62 23.92 12.21 -7.98
C LEU A 62 24.96 11.21 -7.45
N SER A 63 25.29 11.29 -6.16
CA SER A 63 26.18 10.33 -5.49
C SER A 63 25.39 9.11 -5.04
N LEU A 64 25.23 8.14 -5.93
CA LEU A 64 24.46 6.92 -5.71
C LEU A 64 25.36 5.69 -5.56
N SER A 65 24.86 4.68 -4.85
CA SER A 65 25.50 3.37 -4.75
C SER A 65 24.49 2.27 -5.09
N ASN A 66 24.98 1.17 -5.67
CA ASN A 66 24.22 -0.07 -5.83
C ASN A 66 24.35 -1.01 -4.60
N THR A 67 24.98 -0.53 -3.53
CA THR A 67 25.10 -1.26 -2.26
C THR A 67 24.08 -0.76 -1.24
N PRO A 68 23.52 -1.62 -0.38
CA PRO A 68 22.49 -1.23 0.57
C PRO A 68 22.87 -0.05 1.47
N GLY A 69 22.06 1.01 1.47
CA GLY A 69 22.27 2.24 2.25
C GLY A 69 21.03 2.73 3.02
N ASP A 70 21.24 3.65 3.97
CA ASP A 70 20.14 4.47 4.52
C ASP A 70 19.72 5.53 3.48
N PRO A 71 18.47 6.01 3.50
CA PRO A 71 18.02 7.02 2.54
C PRO A 71 18.80 8.33 2.69
N THR A 72 19.24 8.85 1.54
CA THR A 72 19.98 10.11 1.38
C THR A 72 19.19 11.09 0.50
N VAL A 73 19.66 12.34 0.42
CA VAL A 73 19.10 13.32 -0.52
C VAL A 73 19.13 12.79 -1.95
N ASP A 74 20.27 12.24 -2.38
CA ASP A 74 20.46 11.77 -3.74
C ASP A 74 19.59 10.55 -4.07
N SER A 75 19.45 9.60 -3.15
CA SER A 75 18.56 8.45 -3.36
C SER A 75 17.09 8.87 -3.43
N CYS A 76 16.66 9.87 -2.66
CA CYS A 76 15.28 10.38 -2.75
C CYS A 76 15.03 11.12 -4.07
N LEU A 77 16.01 11.85 -4.60
CA LEU A 77 15.92 12.48 -5.92
C LEU A 77 15.90 11.43 -7.05
N ALA A 78 16.76 10.42 -6.98
CA ALA A 78 16.75 9.30 -7.92
C ALA A 78 15.41 8.55 -7.89
N HIS A 79 14.81 8.41 -6.70
CA HIS A 79 13.48 7.84 -6.56
C HIS A 79 12.42 8.71 -7.23
N LEU A 80 12.39 10.02 -7.01
CA LEU A 80 11.48 10.91 -7.76
C LEU A 80 11.64 10.74 -9.27
N LYS A 81 12.88 10.70 -9.79
CA LYS A 81 13.16 10.46 -11.22
C LYS A 81 12.54 9.16 -11.73
N LEU A 82 12.62 8.08 -10.95
CA LEU A 82 11.94 6.81 -11.26
C LEU A 82 10.41 6.95 -11.27
N LEU A 83 9.83 7.67 -10.32
CA LEU A 83 8.37 7.88 -10.27
C LEU A 83 7.89 8.66 -11.50
N PHE A 84 8.62 9.68 -11.96
CA PHE A 84 8.33 10.38 -13.21
C PHE A 84 8.37 9.45 -14.43
N ALA A 85 9.39 8.59 -14.55
CA ALA A 85 9.45 7.61 -15.63
C ALA A 85 8.25 6.64 -15.62
N ILE A 86 7.84 6.17 -14.42
CA ILE A 86 6.65 5.31 -14.26
C ILE A 86 5.37 6.06 -14.66
N GLN A 87 5.22 7.32 -14.24
CA GLN A 87 4.07 8.14 -14.62
C GLN A 87 4.01 8.34 -16.14
N TRP A 88 5.14 8.66 -16.79
CA TRP A 88 5.16 8.85 -18.24
C TRP A 88 4.87 7.58 -19.02
N MET A 89 5.34 6.42 -18.55
CA MET A 89 4.96 5.12 -19.11
C MET A 89 3.45 4.86 -18.96
N LYS A 90 2.85 5.19 -17.80
CA LYS A 90 1.38 5.13 -17.62
C LYS A 90 0.69 6.00 -18.67
N GLU A 91 1.12 7.25 -18.83
CA GLU A 91 0.59 8.18 -19.82
C GLU A 91 0.72 7.66 -21.26
N ASP A 92 1.90 7.14 -21.65
CA ASP A 92 2.14 6.56 -22.98
C ASP A 92 1.16 5.43 -23.28
N VAL A 93 0.93 4.54 -22.32
CA VAL A 93 -0.01 3.42 -22.46
C VAL A 93 -1.45 3.91 -22.58
N GLY A 94 -1.86 4.86 -21.73
CA GLY A 94 -3.21 5.43 -21.75
C GLY A 94 -3.52 6.09 -23.08
N PHE A 95 -2.61 6.93 -23.58
CA PHE A 95 -2.78 7.71 -24.81
C PHE A 95 -2.42 6.96 -26.11
N SER A 96 -1.97 5.70 -26.04
CA SER A 96 -1.74 4.86 -27.22
C SER A 96 -3.06 4.39 -27.84
N ASP A 97 -3.61 5.16 -28.78
CA ASP A 97 -4.84 4.81 -29.48
C ASP A 97 -4.75 3.46 -30.20
N GLY A 98 -5.82 2.68 -30.12
CA GLY A 98 -5.92 1.34 -30.73
C GLY A 98 -5.13 0.23 -30.02
N LEU A 99 -4.35 0.52 -28.98
CA LEU A 99 -3.57 -0.50 -28.27
C LEU A 99 -4.48 -1.63 -27.78
N TRP A 100 -4.20 -2.85 -28.25
CA TRP A 100 -4.98 -4.09 -28.02
C TRP A 100 -6.46 -3.98 -28.41
N GLY A 101 -6.76 -3.27 -29.52
CA GLY A 101 -8.12 -3.15 -30.04
C GLY A 101 -9.05 -2.30 -29.17
N LEU A 102 -8.48 -1.50 -28.27
CA LEU A 102 -9.17 -0.48 -27.50
C LEU A 102 -8.93 0.86 -28.22
N TRP A 103 -9.94 1.39 -28.90
CA TRP A 103 -9.83 2.62 -29.72
C TRP A 103 -10.51 3.82 -29.05
N ASP A 104 -9.88 5.00 -29.07
CA ASP A 104 -10.42 6.26 -28.56
C ASP A 104 -11.71 6.65 -29.32
N SER A 105 -11.82 6.28 -30.60
CA SER A 105 -13.03 6.50 -31.43
C SER A 105 -14.28 5.81 -30.87
N ASN A 106 -14.13 4.73 -30.09
CA ASN A 106 -15.24 4.03 -29.45
C ASN A 106 -15.83 4.79 -28.26
N ALA A 107 -15.20 5.90 -27.83
CA ALA A 107 -15.80 6.81 -26.87
C ALA A 107 -16.89 7.73 -27.48
N GLY A 108 -16.97 7.79 -28.81
CA GLY A 108 -17.84 8.72 -29.53
C GLY A 108 -17.15 10.05 -29.90
N PRO A 109 -17.88 11.01 -30.47
CA PRO A 109 -17.33 12.30 -30.88
C PRO A 109 -16.87 13.11 -29.65
N ILE A 110 -15.60 13.51 -29.66
CA ILE A 110 -14.97 14.33 -28.61
C ILE A 110 -14.12 15.38 -29.33
N ASP A 111 -14.15 16.60 -28.82
CA ASP A 111 -13.32 17.70 -29.30
C ASP A 111 -11.82 17.29 -29.30
N PRO A 112 -11.07 17.47 -30.41
CA PRO A 112 -9.64 17.16 -30.46
C PRO A 112 -8.82 17.76 -29.32
N ILE A 113 -9.19 18.95 -28.82
CA ILE A 113 -8.49 19.61 -27.71
C ILE A 113 -8.58 18.77 -26.42
N LEU A 114 -9.74 18.15 -26.17
CA LEU A 114 -9.95 17.27 -25.01
C LEU A 114 -9.29 15.89 -25.16
N LYS A 115 -8.91 15.50 -26.38
CA LYS A 115 -8.19 14.25 -26.64
C LYS A 115 -6.68 14.39 -26.45
N ALA A 116 -6.16 15.62 -26.54
CA ALA A 116 -4.73 15.90 -26.53
C ALA A 116 -4.08 15.43 -25.23
N ARG A 117 -2.87 14.90 -25.36
CA ARG A 117 -2.01 14.57 -24.23
C ARG A 117 -1.48 15.86 -23.61
N PRO A 118 -1.41 15.98 -22.27
CA PRO A 118 -0.63 17.03 -21.65
C PRO A 118 0.82 16.96 -22.15
N GLU A 119 1.35 18.02 -22.75
CA GLU A 119 2.73 18.02 -23.23
C GLU A 119 3.71 17.88 -22.06
N LYS A 120 4.82 17.16 -22.26
CA LYS A 120 5.87 16.92 -21.24
C LYS A 120 6.44 18.24 -20.65
N GLU A 121 6.32 19.37 -21.35
CA GLU A 121 6.96 20.65 -20.97
C GLU A 121 6.00 21.85 -20.80
N LYS A 122 4.79 21.86 -21.39
CA LYS A 122 3.97 23.09 -21.47
C LYS A 122 3.17 23.48 -20.23
N ALA A 123 3.33 22.79 -19.10
CA ALA A 123 2.73 23.27 -17.85
C ALA A 123 3.40 24.57 -17.33
N ARG A 124 4.58 24.96 -17.87
CA ARG A 124 5.32 26.15 -17.44
C ARG A 124 5.11 27.42 -18.28
N GLU A 125 4.73 27.33 -19.56
CA GLU A 125 4.81 28.50 -20.47
C GLU A 125 3.49 29.26 -20.68
N LYS A 126 2.33 28.71 -20.29
CA LYS A 126 1.03 29.37 -20.54
C LYS A 126 0.72 30.63 -19.70
N LYS A 127 1.71 31.22 -19.02
CA LYS A 127 1.47 32.47 -18.26
C LYS A 127 1.78 33.77 -19.00
N ASP A 128 2.51 33.77 -20.13
CA ASP A 128 3.00 35.03 -20.70
C ASP A 128 2.87 35.21 -22.24
N GLU A 129 1.89 34.58 -22.90
CA GLU A 129 1.55 34.96 -24.28
C GLU A 129 0.07 35.38 -24.42
N LYS A 130 -0.15 36.69 -24.31
CA LYS A 130 -1.39 37.33 -24.80
C LYS A 130 -1.30 37.45 -26.32
N GLY A 131 -2.05 36.65 -27.07
CA GLY A 131 -2.21 36.95 -28.50
C GLY A 131 -2.72 35.87 -29.44
N VAL A 132 -3.04 34.67 -28.98
CA VAL A 132 -3.70 33.66 -29.83
C VAL A 132 -5.10 33.41 -29.26
N GLU A 133 -6.13 33.46 -30.10
CA GLU A 133 -7.47 32.94 -29.76
C GLU A 133 -7.33 31.43 -29.52
N GLU A 134 -6.85 31.02 -28.34
CA GLU A 134 -6.94 29.65 -27.89
C GLU A 134 -8.42 29.31 -27.77
N ALA A 135 -8.85 28.29 -28.50
CA ALA A 135 -10.17 27.71 -28.32
C ALA A 135 -10.39 27.44 -26.83
N GLN A 136 -11.41 28.09 -26.27
CA GLN A 136 -11.64 28.14 -24.84
C GLN A 136 -11.90 26.72 -24.33
N GLU A 137 -11.06 26.24 -23.40
CA GLU A 137 -11.25 24.93 -22.79
C GLU A 137 -12.64 24.85 -22.12
N PRO A 138 -13.37 23.72 -22.28
CA PRO A 138 -14.65 23.52 -21.62
C PRO A 138 -14.53 23.62 -20.09
N SER A 139 -15.54 24.21 -19.45
CA SER A 139 -15.66 24.26 -17.98
C SER A 139 -15.70 22.85 -17.38
N VAL A 140 -15.36 22.73 -16.09
CA VAL A 140 -15.41 21.45 -15.38
C VAL A 140 -16.82 20.85 -15.39
N GLU A 141 -17.85 21.69 -15.25
CA GLU A 141 -19.25 21.27 -15.30
C GLU A 141 -19.64 20.74 -16.68
N GLU A 142 -19.09 21.30 -17.76
CA GLU A 142 -19.26 20.77 -19.11
C GLU A 142 -18.54 19.44 -19.30
N LYS A 143 -17.29 19.32 -18.83
CA LYS A 143 -16.53 18.08 -18.86
C LYS A 143 -17.25 16.95 -18.09
N LEU A 144 -17.81 17.23 -16.91
CA LEU A 144 -18.59 16.25 -16.12
C LEU A 144 -19.84 15.73 -16.84
N ARG A 145 -20.53 16.60 -17.60
CA ARG A 145 -21.72 16.22 -18.38
C ARG A 145 -21.36 15.46 -19.67
N ASN A 146 -20.11 15.48 -20.10
CA ASN A 146 -19.65 14.82 -21.32
C ASN A 146 -19.44 13.31 -21.11
N LYS A 147 -20.44 12.51 -21.48
CA LYS A 147 -20.39 11.04 -21.40
C LYS A 147 -19.36 10.40 -22.32
N ASN A 148 -19.03 11.03 -23.43
CA ASN A 148 -17.99 10.55 -24.34
C ASN A 148 -16.61 10.73 -23.69
N LEU A 149 -16.36 11.87 -23.03
CA LEU A 149 -15.12 12.09 -22.29
C LEU A 149 -14.98 11.14 -21.10
N GLU A 150 -16.06 10.87 -20.37
CA GLU A 150 -16.09 9.84 -19.31
C GLU A 150 -15.74 8.45 -19.86
N MET A 151 -16.28 8.10 -21.03
CA MET A 151 -15.97 6.84 -21.70
C MET A 151 -14.51 6.79 -22.18
N LEU A 152 -13.99 7.87 -22.74
CA LEU A 152 -12.59 7.96 -23.17
C LEU A 152 -11.64 7.70 -22.00
N SER A 153 -11.90 8.33 -20.85
CA SER A 153 -11.15 8.08 -19.62
C SER A 153 -11.19 6.59 -19.21
N LYS A 154 -12.36 5.94 -19.32
CA LYS A 154 -12.50 4.49 -19.05
C LYS A 154 -11.74 3.60 -20.04
N ILE A 155 -11.70 3.94 -21.32
CA ILE A 155 -10.95 3.19 -22.35
C ILE A 155 -9.44 3.26 -22.05
N ARG A 156 -8.94 4.46 -21.74
CA ARG A 156 -7.53 4.69 -21.39
C ARG A 156 -7.15 3.96 -20.10
N GLU A 157 -8.02 4.01 -19.10
CA GLU A 157 -7.88 3.24 -17.86
C GLU A 157 -7.87 1.72 -18.12
N LYS A 158 -8.70 1.23 -19.04
CA LYS A 158 -8.72 -0.19 -19.41
C LYS A 158 -7.41 -0.62 -20.07
N ARG A 159 -6.80 0.20 -20.93
CA ARG A 159 -5.45 -0.04 -21.48
C ARG A 159 -4.44 -0.15 -20.34
N TRP A 160 -4.44 0.81 -19.42
CA TRP A 160 -3.53 0.78 -18.27
C TRP A 160 -3.72 -0.48 -17.40
N ALA A 161 -4.98 -0.86 -17.10
CA ALA A 161 -5.27 -2.07 -16.32
C ALA A 161 -4.76 -3.35 -16.99
N LEU A 162 -4.93 -3.48 -18.31
CA LEU A 162 -4.39 -4.61 -19.09
C LEU A 162 -2.85 -4.60 -19.11
N PHE A 163 -2.24 -3.44 -19.28
CA PHE A 163 -0.78 -3.29 -19.26
C PHE A 163 -0.19 -3.76 -17.94
N VAL A 164 -0.76 -3.32 -16.80
CA VAL A 164 -0.34 -3.74 -15.46
C VAL A 164 -0.49 -5.25 -15.27
N ALA A 165 -1.60 -5.84 -15.72
CA ALA A 165 -1.81 -7.29 -15.63
C ALA A 165 -0.73 -8.09 -16.40
N ARG A 166 -0.33 -7.59 -17.56
CA ARG A 166 0.76 -8.16 -18.37
C ARG A 166 2.12 -7.93 -17.72
N ALA A 167 2.36 -6.74 -17.15
CA ALA A 167 3.60 -6.43 -16.43
C ALA A 167 3.83 -7.37 -15.23
N VAL A 168 2.77 -7.71 -14.50
CA VAL A 168 2.85 -8.68 -13.39
C VAL A 168 3.18 -10.09 -13.89
N ASP A 169 2.62 -10.54 -15.01
CA ASP A 169 3.00 -11.82 -15.64
C ASP A 169 4.46 -11.83 -16.12
N ARG A 170 4.94 -10.70 -16.67
CA ARG A 170 6.34 -10.52 -17.06
C ARG A 170 7.26 -10.52 -15.83
N TYR A 171 6.83 -9.94 -14.72
CA TYR A 171 7.54 -10.00 -13.44
C TYR A 171 7.59 -11.42 -12.86
N GLU A 172 6.51 -12.21 -12.94
CA GLU A 172 6.53 -13.64 -12.57
C GLU A 172 7.57 -14.42 -13.40
N ALA A 173 7.61 -14.18 -14.72
CA ALA A 173 8.60 -14.82 -15.59
C ALA A 173 10.04 -14.43 -15.23
N TRP A 174 10.29 -13.14 -14.96
CA TRP A 174 11.59 -12.65 -14.52
C TRP A 174 12.02 -13.23 -13.17
N TRP A 175 11.12 -13.26 -12.19
CA TRP A 175 11.36 -13.84 -10.87
C TRP A 175 11.75 -15.33 -10.97
N GLU A 176 11.04 -16.13 -11.75
CA GLU A 176 11.38 -17.54 -11.98
C GLU A 176 12.70 -17.72 -12.72
N ALA A 177 13.05 -16.79 -13.63
CA ALA A 177 14.33 -16.84 -14.31
C ALA A 177 15.50 -16.47 -13.39
N LEU A 178 15.33 -15.47 -12.51
CA LEU A 178 16.30 -15.12 -11.48
C LEU A 178 16.56 -16.28 -10.51
N LYS A 179 15.50 -16.98 -10.07
CA LYS A 179 15.64 -18.17 -9.22
C LYS A 179 16.53 -19.23 -9.86
N LYS A 180 16.35 -19.49 -11.17
CA LYS A 180 17.18 -20.44 -11.92
C LYS A 180 18.60 -19.95 -12.09
N MET A 181 18.79 -18.66 -12.42
CA MET A 181 20.10 -18.05 -12.62
C MET A 181 20.95 -18.06 -11.34
N THR A 182 20.31 -17.91 -10.18
CA THR A 182 20.99 -17.84 -8.87
C THR A 182 21.04 -19.19 -8.15
N ASP A 183 20.64 -20.29 -8.80
CA ASP A 183 20.51 -21.62 -8.19
C ASP A 183 19.78 -21.57 -6.84
N ALA A 184 18.72 -20.76 -6.75
CA ALA A 184 18.02 -20.48 -5.52
C ALA A 184 17.38 -21.76 -4.95
N VAL A 185 17.68 -22.06 -3.69
CA VAL A 185 17.14 -23.24 -2.98
C VAL A 185 15.92 -22.82 -2.15
N PRO A 186 14.70 -23.28 -2.49
CA PRO A 186 13.50 -22.94 -1.75
C PRO A 186 13.56 -23.40 -0.29
N LEU A 187 12.98 -22.61 0.61
CA LEU A 187 12.90 -22.94 2.04
C LEU A 187 12.19 -24.29 2.28
N CYS A 188 12.74 -25.11 3.18
CA CYS A 188 12.05 -26.25 3.77
C CYS A 188 11.90 -26.08 5.29
N GLU A 189 10.99 -26.82 5.93
CA GLU A 189 10.80 -26.69 7.40
C GLU A 189 12.03 -27.11 8.21
N ALA A 190 12.95 -27.92 7.65
CA ALA A 190 14.20 -28.27 8.34
C ALA A 190 15.12 -27.05 8.51
N ASP A 191 15.08 -26.09 7.58
CA ASP A 191 15.81 -24.83 7.69
C ASP A 191 15.30 -23.94 8.82
N MET A 192 14.03 -24.12 9.21
CA MET A 192 13.35 -23.27 10.19
C MET A 192 13.69 -23.59 11.63
N VAL A 193 14.48 -24.64 11.89
CA VAL A 193 14.79 -25.13 13.24
C VAL A 193 16.03 -24.49 13.87
N SER A 194 16.98 -24.02 13.05
CA SER A 194 18.24 -23.42 13.52
C SER A 194 18.14 -21.89 13.55
N ARG A 195 18.68 -21.29 14.62
CA ARG A 195 18.86 -19.84 14.74
C ARG A 195 20.00 -19.30 13.87
N GLU A 196 20.96 -20.14 13.51
CA GLU A 196 22.05 -19.78 12.59
C GLU A 196 21.69 -19.98 11.12
N SER A 197 20.49 -20.51 10.81
CA SER A 197 20.06 -20.77 9.44
C SER A 197 20.02 -19.49 8.62
N LEU A 198 20.96 -19.35 7.68
CA LEU A 198 20.99 -18.23 6.73
C LEU A 198 19.83 -18.30 5.72
N THR A 199 19.20 -19.46 5.55
CA THR A 199 18.03 -19.63 4.68
C THR A 199 16.72 -19.22 5.37
N TYR A 200 16.72 -18.99 6.70
CA TYR A 200 15.53 -18.57 7.45
C TYR A 200 15.78 -17.49 8.51
N ALA A 201 16.20 -17.85 9.74
CA ALA A 201 16.29 -16.89 10.85
C ALA A 201 17.39 -15.83 10.62
N GLY A 202 18.50 -16.24 10.02
CA GLY A 202 19.58 -15.39 9.56
C GLY A 202 19.37 -14.81 8.15
N PHE A 203 18.22 -15.07 7.49
CA PHE A 203 17.96 -14.57 6.13
C PHE A 203 18.10 -13.04 6.03
N PRO A 204 17.52 -12.23 6.94
CA PRO A 204 17.58 -10.77 6.84
C PRO A 204 18.92 -10.15 7.25
N SER A 205 19.93 -10.95 7.56
CA SER A 205 21.28 -10.46 7.85
C SER A 205 21.98 -9.98 6.56
N ASN A 206 23.11 -9.27 6.70
CA ASN A 206 23.81 -8.68 5.56
C ASN A 206 24.00 -9.67 4.40
N PRO A 207 23.66 -9.27 3.16
CA PRO A 207 23.78 -10.14 1.99
C PRO A 207 25.23 -10.56 1.76
N SER A 208 25.39 -11.64 0.99
CA SER A 208 26.69 -12.06 0.50
C SER A 208 27.36 -10.95 -0.33
N PRO A 209 28.69 -10.75 -0.24
CA PRO A 209 29.41 -9.80 -1.09
C PRO A 209 29.52 -10.24 -2.56
N PHE A 210 29.07 -11.46 -2.90
CA PHE A 210 29.27 -12.07 -4.21
C PHE A 210 28.20 -11.73 -5.25
N PHE A 211 26.95 -11.45 -4.84
CA PHE A 211 25.93 -10.99 -5.79
C PHE A 211 26.11 -9.50 -6.04
N LYS A 212 26.21 -9.10 -7.32
CA LYS A 212 26.34 -7.70 -7.73
C LYS A 212 25.50 -7.44 -8.96
N TRP A 213 24.82 -6.30 -8.95
CA TRP A 213 24.07 -5.85 -10.11
C TRP A 213 25.00 -5.49 -11.27
N GLN A 214 24.57 -5.89 -12.47
CA GLN A 214 25.16 -5.49 -13.75
C GLN A 214 24.08 -4.80 -14.57
N GLU A 215 24.45 -3.88 -15.46
CA GLU A 215 23.50 -3.15 -16.30
C GLU A 215 22.60 -4.09 -17.12
N SER A 216 23.16 -5.18 -17.65
CA SER A 216 22.43 -6.17 -18.44
C SER A 216 21.34 -6.92 -17.66
N MET A 217 21.34 -6.85 -16.32
CA MET A 217 20.36 -7.51 -15.46
C MET A 217 19.13 -6.64 -15.17
N LEU A 218 19.14 -5.38 -15.60
CA LEU A 218 18.01 -4.48 -15.42
C LEU A 218 16.78 -4.98 -16.19
N PRO A 219 15.60 -5.09 -15.55
CA PRO A 219 14.38 -5.44 -16.25
C PRO A 219 13.78 -4.23 -17.00
N PRO A 220 12.87 -4.44 -17.96
CA PRO A 220 12.05 -3.38 -18.55
C PRO A 220 11.32 -2.54 -17.47
N LEU A 221 10.99 -1.28 -17.81
CA LEU A 221 10.41 -0.33 -16.84
C LEU A 221 9.10 -0.81 -16.21
N ASP A 222 8.25 -1.53 -16.95
CA ASP A 222 6.99 -2.08 -16.41
C ASP A 222 7.23 -3.17 -15.37
N VAL A 223 8.26 -3.99 -15.55
CA VAL A 223 8.69 -5.02 -14.60
C VAL A 223 9.42 -4.39 -13.42
N LEU A 224 10.21 -3.34 -13.65
CA LEU A 224 10.84 -2.54 -12.60
C LEU A 224 9.78 -1.87 -11.70
N MET A 225 8.69 -1.35 -12.27
CA MET A 225 7.54 -0.80 -11.54
C MET A 225 6.86 -1.85 -10.64
N VAL A 226 6.63 -3.05 -11.16
CA VAL A 226 6.04 -4.15 -10.37
C VAL A 226 7.00 -4.57 -9.24
N TRP A 227 8.30 -4.67 -9.53
CA TRP A 227 9.32 -5.01 -8.53
C TRP A 227 9.41 -3.94 -7.43
N HIS A 228 9.46 -2.66 -7.80
CA HIS A 228 9.41 -1.53 -6.89
C HIS A 228 8.20 -1.64 -5.95
N THR A 229 7.00 -1.82 -6.51
CA THR A 229 5.75 -1.98 -5.73
C THR A 229 5.81 -3.18 -4.79
N HIS A 230 6.40 -4.30 -5.22
CA HIS A 230 6.56 -5.48 -4.37
C HIS A 230 7.47 -5.17 -3.16
N MET A 231 8.60 -4.48 -3.37
CA MET A 231 9.52 -4.09 -2.30
C MET A 231 8.88 -3.12 -1.29
N LEU A 232 7.94 -2.27 -1.74
CA LEU A 232 7.16 -1.38 -0.87
C LEU A 232 6.16 -2.11 0.05
N ASN A 233 6.08 -3.44 -0.04
CA ASN A 233 5.36 -4.32 0.88
C ASN A 233 6.38 -5.21 1.63
N PRO A 234 7.16 -4.63 2.56
CA PRO A 234 8.43 -5.20 3.01
C PRO A 234 8.31 -6.60 3.64
N ARG A 235 7.22 -6.90 4.36
CA ARG A 235 7.01 -8.25 4.91
C ARG A 235 6.55 -9.27 3.86
N ALA A 236 5.75 -8.85 2.88
CA ALA A 236 5.34 -9.73 1.78
C ALA A 236 6.55 -10.08 0.91
N PHE A 237 7.34 -9.07 0.54
CA PHE A 237 8.58 -9.25 -0.22
C PHE A 237 9.59 -10.14 0.50
N LEU A 238 9.78 -9.93 1.81
CA LEU A 238 10.65 -10.80 2.62
C LEU A 238 10.14 -12.25 2.65
N GLU A 239 8.83 -12.46 2.83
CA GLU A 239 8.24 -13.81 2.85
C GLU A 239 8.45 -14.54 1.52
N ASP A 240 8.17 -13.88 0.40
CA ASP A 240 8.33 -14.46 -0.94
C ASP A 240 9.80 -14.76 -1.24
N ALA A 241 10.72 -13.85 -0.89
CA ALA A 241 12.15 -14.07 -1.06
C ALA A 241 12.68 -15.22 -0.21
N ILE A 242 12.24 -15.36 1.05
CA ILE A 242 12.60 -16.51 1.90
C ILE A 242 12.08 -17.80 1.28
N LEU A 243 10.80 -17.86 0.91
CA LEU A 243 10.20 -19.06 0.32
C LEU A 243 10.85 -19.47 -1.00
N ALA A 244 11.38 -18.52 -1.75
CA ALA A 244 12.08 -18.74 -3.01
C ALA A 244 13.59 -19.03 -2.84
N GLY A 245 14.18 -18.78 -1.67
CA GLY A 245 15.62 -18.92 -1.45
C GLY A 245 16.46 -17.74 -1.98
N MET A 246 15.84 -16.59 -2.23
CA MET A 246 16.46 -15.45 -2.93
C MET A 246 17.08 -14.43 -1.96
N ARG A 247 17.94 -14.91 -1.05
CA ARG A 247 18.54 -14.08 0.01
C ARG A 247 19.34 -12.89 -0.51
N ASP A 248 20.24 -13.15 -1.45
CA ASP A 248 21.16 -12.11 -1.91
C ASP A 248 20.44 -11.06 -2.76
N PHE A 249 19.47 -11.48 -3.59
CA PHE A 249 18.59 -10.58 -4.34
C PHE A 249 17.75 -9.68 -3.42
N TRP A 250 17.12 -10.26 -2.38
CA TRP A 250 16.40 -9.46 -1.38
C TRP A 250 17.34 -8.49 -0.65
N GLY A 251 18.54 -8.96 -0.32
CA GLY A 251 19.44 -8.22 0.55
C GLY A 251 20.16 -7.05 -0.11
N ILE A 252 20.46 -7.13 -1.41
CA ILE A 252 21.18 -6.08 -2.15
C ILE A 252 20.31 -4.85 -2.49
N GLY A 253 18.99 -5.01 -2.53
CA GLY A 253 18.06 -3.92 -2.81
C GLY A 253 18.08 -3.43 -4.26
N LEU A 254 17.42 -2.30 -4.49
CA LEU A 254 17.28 -1.67 -5.80
C LEU A 254 18.61 -1.03 -6.23
N PRO A 255 19.14 -1.28 -7.44
CA PRO A 255 20.41 -0.71 -7.89
C PRO A 255 20.25 0.75 -8.34
N TRP A 256 20.22 1.68 -7.39
CA TRP A 256 19.94 3.10 -7.65
C TRP A 256 20.86 3.75 -8.69
N ASP A 257 22.16 3.45 -8.67
CA ASP A 257 23.10 4.02 -9.65
C ASP A 257 22.80 3.52 -11.07
N LEU A 258 22.49 2.24 -11.25
CA LEU A 258 22.11 1.70 -12.56
C LEU A 258 20.74 2.20 -13.02
N VAL A 259 19.74 2.22 -12.12
CA VAL A 259 18.38 2.71 -12.44
C VAL A 259 18.42 4.19 -12.82
N ASN A 260 19.18 5.02 -12.08
CA ASN A 260 19.29 6.44 -12.37
C ASN A 260 19.96 6.73 -13.73
N LYS A 261 20.98 5.94 -14.09
CA LYS A 261 21.67 6.01 -15.39
C LYS A 261 20.80 5.55 -16.55
N ALA A 262 19.92 4.58 -16.31
CA ALA A 262 18.99 4.07 -17.32
C ALA A 262 17.83 5.04 -17.62
N ILE A 263 17.61 6.07 -16.79
CA ILE A 263 16.56 7.06 -17.02
C ILE A 263 17.22 8.34 -17.50
N ASP A 264 16.86 8.85 -18.67
CA ASP A 264 17.39 10.12 -19.18
C ASP A 264 16.68 11.34 -18.54
N THR A 265 16.99 12.53 -19.05
CA THR A 265 16.44 13.80 -18.58
C THR A 265 14.97 13.99 -18.93
N ASP A 266 14.50 13.32 -19.99
CA ASP A 266 13.11 13.35 -20.47
C ASP A 266 12.29 12.17 -19.88
N PHE A 267 12.88 11.51 -18.88
CA PHE A 267 12.37 10.36 -18.16
C PHE A 267 12.14 9.11 -19.02
N ASN A 268 12.79 9.02 -20.19
CA ASN A 268 12.76 7.80 -20.99
C ASN A 268 13.70 6.76 -20.37
N TYR A 269 13.26 5.50 -20.40
CA TYR A 269 14.04 4.37 -19.90
C TYR A 269 14.88 3.74 -21.01
N ASN A 270 16.17 4.06 -21.02
CA ASN A 270 17.14 3.67 -22.03
C ASN A 270 18.15 2.68 -21.44
N VAL A 271 18.26 1.50 -22.06
CA VAL A 271 19.25 0.47 -21.72
C VAL A 271 19.96 -0.02 -22.98
N SER A 272 21.14 -0.64 -22.79
CA SER A 272 21.90 -1.25 -23.87
C SER A 272 21.14 -2.37 -24.62
N PRO A 273 21.42 -2.58 -25.93
CA PRO A 273 20.87 -3.72 -26.69
C PRO A 273 21.19 -5.09 -26.06
N GLU A 274 22.33 -5.20 -25.40
CA GLU A 274 22.75 -6.40 -24.65
C GLU A 274 21.80 -6.67 -23.48
N CYS A 275 21.38 -5.65 -22.75
CA CYS A 275 20.38 -5.76 -21.69
C CYS A 275 19.04 -6.29 -22.23
N LYS A 276 18.57 -5.73 -23.35
CA LYS A 276 17.33 -6.19 -24.01
C LYS A 276 17.42 -7.64 -24.47
N SER A 277 18.56 -8.03 -25.05
CA SER A 277 18.82 -9.39 -25.51
C SER A 277 18.91 -10.37 -24.34
N PHE A 278 19.56 -9.98 -23.24
CA PHE A 278 19.66 -10.76 -22.02
C PHE A 278 18.28 -11.01 -21.41
N TRP A 279 17.44 -9.97 -21.30
CA TRP A 279 16.05 -10.10 -20.86
C TRP A 279 15.26 -11.12 -21.69
N THR A 280 15.27 -10.97 -23.02
CA THR A 280 14.51 -11.87 -23.91
C THR A 280 15.03 -13.30 -23.86
N GLY A 281 16.35 -13.50 -23.83
CA GLY A 281 16.95 -14.83 -23.70
C GLY A 281 16.62 -15.51 -22.36
N MET A 282 16.58 -14.73 -21.27
CA MET A 282 16.33 -15.24 -19.92
C MET A 282 14.85 -15.53 -19.64
N THR A 283 13.94 -14.68 -20.11
CA THR A 283 12.52 -14.74 -19.76
C THR A 283 11.62 -15.33 -20.85
N GLY A 284 12.11 -15.35 -22.10
CA GLY A 284 11.28 -15.67 -23.27
C GLY A 284 10.23 -14.62 -23.61
N ARG A 285 10.32 -13.42 -23.02
CA ARG A 285 9.40 -12.29 -23.27
C ARG A 285 10.04 -11.25 -24.17
N ALA A 286 9.21 -10.53 -24.93
CA ALA A 286 9.65 -9.35 -25.64
C ALA A 286 10.14 -8.29 -24.64
N TRP A 287 10.99 -7.36 -25.07
CA TRP A 287 11.45 -6.25 -24.23
C TRP A 287 10.33 -5.24 -23.93
N GLU A 288 9.52 -4.92 -24.94
CA GLU A 288 8.36 -4.04 -24.80
C GLU A 288 7.11 -4.85 -24.46
N ASN A 289 6.35 -4.40 -23.46
CA ASN A 289 5.12 -5.07 -23.03
C ASN A 289 4.14 -5.28 -24.21
N PRO A 290 3.80 -4.27 -25.03
CA PRO A 290 2.87 -4.44 -26.15
C PRO A 290 3.25 -5.54 -27.14
N ASN A 291 4.54 -5.87 -27.24
CA ASN A 291 5.06 -6.84 -28.21
C ASN A 291 4.98 -8.30 -27.73
N ASP A 292 4.65 -8.55 -26.46
CA ASP A 292 4.34 -9.91 -26.00
C ASP A 292 3.08 -10.46 -26.70
N PRO A 293 2.89 -11.80 -26.75
CA PRO A 293 1.68 -12.40 -27.30
C PRO A 293 0.38 -11.91 -26.61
N MET A 294 -0.71 -11.87 -27.40
CA MET A 294 -2.07 -11.55 -26.90
C MET A 294 -2.83 -12.76 -26.35
N SER A 295 -2.14 -13.90 -26.21
CA SER A 295 -2.60 -15.06 -25.46
C SER A 295 -1.67 -15.36 -24.27
N LYS A 296 -2.21 -16.02 -23.25
CA LYS A 296 -1.47 -16.59 -22.12
C LYS A 296 -1.80 -18.07 -22.03
N THR A 297 -0.77 -18.90 -21.83
CA THR A 297 -0.96 -20.32 -21.56
C THR A 297 -1.27 -20.55 -20.08
N ILE A 298 -2.36 -21.28 -19.80
CA ILE A 298 -2.76 -21.69 -18.46
C ILE A 298 -2.86 -23.21 -18.42
N ARG A 299 -2.16 -23.82 -17.47
CA ARG A 299 -2.31 -25.24 -17.20
C ARG A 299 -3.60 -25.49 -16.42
N CYS A 300 -4.56 -26.20 -17.02
CA CYS A 300 -5.86 -26.45 -16.41
C CYS A 300 -5.72 -27.21 -15.08
N PRO A 301 -6.21 -26.66 -13.95
CA PRO A 301 -6.10 -27.30 -12.62
C PRO A 301 -6.73 -28.70 -12.53
N ARG A 302 -7.76 -28.97 -13.35
CA ARG A 302 -8.51 -30.24 -13.30
C ARG A 302 -7.89 -31.35 -14.14
N CYS A 303 -7.50 -31.06 -15.38
CA CYS A 303 -7.03 -32.07 -16.32
C CYS A 303 -5.56 -31.90 -16.75
N SER A 304 -4.87 -30.89 -16.21
CA SER A 304 -3.47 -30.57 -16.47
C SER A 304 -3.11 -30.27 -17.93
N THR A 305 -4.10 -30.06 -18.80
CA THR A 305 -3.89 -29.66 -20.20
C THR A 305 -3.60 -28.18 -20.27
N ASP A 306 -2.62 -27.80 -21.08
CA ASP A 306 -2.31 -26.40 -21.34
C ASP A 306 -3.38 -25.81 -22.27
N VAL A 307 -3.89 -24.65 -21.89
CA VAL A 307 -4.97 -23.94 -22.57
C VAL A 307 -4.48 -22.54 -22.88
N GLU A 308 -4.50 -22.14 -24.14
CA GLU A 308 -4.25 -20.76 -24.53
C GLU A 308 -5.53 -19.94 -24.33
N VAL A 309 -5.42 -18.88 -23.53
CA VAL A 309 -6.52 -17.95 -23.26
C VAL A 309 -6.13 -16.55 -23.74
N PRO A 310 -7.06 -15.75 -24.29
CA PRO A 310 -6.76 -14.38 -24.69
C PRO A 310 -6.50 -13.50 -23.46
N TRP A 311 -5.67 -12.47 -23.62
CA TRP A 311 -5.47 -11.46 -22.57
C TRP A 311 -6.72 -10.62 -22.35
N THR A 312 -7.46 -10.29 -23.40
CA THR A 312 -8.69 -9.51 -23.31
C THR A 312 -9.70 -10.01 -24.32
N THR A 313 -10.99 -9.90 -24.00
CA THR A 313 -12.08 -10.02 -24.97
C THR A 313 -12.79 -8.69 -25.19
N CYS A 314 -12.22 -7.59 -24.68
CA CYS A 314 -12.72 -6.24 -24.88
C CYS A 314 -12.23 -5.61 -26.19
N GLU A 315 -11.59 -6.38 -27.08
CA GLU A 315 -11.19 -5.90 -28.41
C GLU A 315 -12.45 -5.55 -29.21
N VAL A 316 -12.54 -4.32 -29.68
CA VAL A 316 -13.68 -3.84 -30.47
C VAL A 316 -13.14 -3.21 -31.76
N PRO A 317 -13.76 -3.48 -32.93
CA PRO A 317 -13.39 -2.79 -34.16
C PRO A 317 -13.43 -1.27 -33.98
N GLU A 318 -12.55 -0.57 -34.69
CA GLU A 318 -12.56 0.88 -34.76
C GLU A 318 -13.91 1.37 -35.32
N ASN A 319 -14.48 2.43 -34.73
CA ASN A 319 -15.76 3.02 -35.13
C ASN A 319 -16.98 2.08 -34.96
N ARG A 320 -17.13 1.48 -33.77
CA ARG A 320 -18.32 0.69 -33.40
C ARG A 320 -19.61 1.50 -33.66
N THR A 321 -20.56 0.90 -34.40
CA THR A 321 -21.88 1.47 -34.73
C THR A 321 -22.99 1.14 -33.73
N SER A 322 -22.71 0.35 -32.69
CA SER A 322 -23.71 -0.17 -31.73
C SER A 322 -23.85 0.69 -30.48
N GLU A 323 -25.11 1.03 -30.14
CA GLU A 323 -25.55 1.75 -28.93
C GLU A 323 -25.40 0.97 -27.61
N ILE A 324 -24.85 -0.25 -27.63
CA ILE A 324 -24.69 -1.06 -26.41
C ILE A 324 -23.38 -0.67 -25.71
N PHE A 325 -23.54 0.07 -24.60
CA PHE A 325 -22.48 0.37 -23.65
C PHE A 325 -22.01 -0.92 -22.98
N ASP A 326 -20.90 -1.47 -23.44
CA ASP A 326 -20.18 -2.53 -22.73
C ASP A 326 -19.22 -1.86 -21.74
N ASN A 327 -19.29 -2.24 -20.46
CA ASN A 327 -18.46 -1.66 -19.38
C ASN A 327 -16.97 -2.07 -19.48
N TYR A 328 -16.49 -2.51 -20.65
CA TYR A 328 -15.14 -3.05 -20.88
C TYR A 328 -14.74 -4.11 -19.86
N SER A 329 -15.73 -4.92 -19.46
CA SER A 329 -15.55 -5.86 -18.36
C SER A 329 -14.77 -7.10 -18.77
N GLY A 330 -15.13 -7.69 -19.92
CA GLY A 330 -14.40 -8.74 -20.63
C GLY A 330 -14.29 -10.08 -19.89
N GLN A 331 -13.83 -11.11 -20.60
CA GLN A 331 -13.67 -12.49 -20.10
C GLN A 331 -12.26 -13.06 -20.34
N GLY A 332 -11.34 -12.27 -20.91
CA GLY A 332 -9.93 -12.64 -21.06
C GLY A 332 -9.20 -12.73 -19.73
N TYR A 333 -7.96 -13.23 -19.74
CA TYR A 333 -7.17 -13.40 -18.52
C TYR A 333 -6.88 -12.07 -17.80
N GLY A 334 -6.68 -11.01 -18.58
CA GLY A 334 -6.49 -9.60 -18.17
C GLY A 334 -7.77 -8.89 -17.73
N ASP A 335 -8.93 -9.49 -17.97
CA ASP A 335 -10.24 -8.90 -17.72
C ASP A 335 -10.79 -9.21 -16.33
N SER A 336 -11.84 -8.51 -15.93
CA SER A 336 -12.43 -8.65 -14.58
C SER A 336 -13.31 -9.87 -14.42
N GLN A 337 -13.93 -10.35 -15.50
CA GLN A 337 -14.81 -11.52 -15.47
C GLN A 337 -14.15 -12.73 -16.15
N PHE A 338 -12.84 -12.90 -15.96
CA PHE A 338 -12.07 -14.00 -16.57
C PHE A 338 -12.82 -15.33 -16.46
N SER A 339 -13.22 -15.86 -17.60
CA SER A 339 -14.02 -17.07 -17.71
C SER A 339 -13.69 -17.74 -19.03
N PHE A 340 -13.06 -18.92 -18.96
CA PHE A 340 -12.67 -19.65 -20.16
C PHE A 340 -12.88 -21.16 -20.01
N PRO A 341 -13.70 -21.81 -20.84
CA PRO A 341 -13.90 -23.26 -20.74
C PRO A 341 -12.65 -24.02 -21.20
N CYS A 342 -12.14 -24.91 -20.35
CA CYS A 342 -11.03 -25.79 -20.72
C CYS A 342 -11.42 -26.67 -21.92
N THR A 343 -10.59 -26.68 -22.97
CA THR A 343 -10.85 -27.42 -24.22
C THR A 343 -10.96 -28.94 -24.06
N LYS A 344 -10.30 -29.52 -23.05
CA LYS A 344 -10.32 -30.97 -22.79
C LYS A 344 -11.41 -31.45 -21.81
N CYS A 345 -11.56 -30.78 -20.67
CA CYS A 345 -12.45 -31.26 -19.60
C CYS A 345 -13.62 -30.31 -19.28
N SER A 346 -13.77 -29.25 -20.06
CA SER A 346 -14.86 -28.27 -19.99
C SER A 346 -15.04 -27.55 -18.65
N VAL A 347 -14.10 -27.69 -17.71
CA VAL A 347 -14.12 -26.88 -16.48
C VAL A 347 -13.92 -25.42 -16.87
N CYS A 348 -14.76 -24.54 -16.35
CA CYS A 348 -14.61 -23.11 -16.54
C CYS A 348 -13.43 -22.60 -15.70
N LEU A 349 -12.35 -22.20 -16.37
CA LEU A 349 -11.19 -21.54 -15.79
C LEU A 349 -11.60 -20.13 -15.34
N ARG A 350 -11.37 -19.84 -14.07
CA ARG A 350 -11.68 -18.58 -13.38
C ARG A 350 -10.60 -18.28 -12.35
N LYS A 351 -10.47 -17.03 -11.91
CA LYS A 351 -9.45 -16.63 -10.93
C LYS A 351 -9.61 -17.35 -9.59
N GLU A 352 -10.86 -17.59 -9.17
CA GLU A 352 -11.19 -18.36 -7.97
C GLU A 352 -10.63 -19.78 -8.04
N LEU A 353 -10.80 -20.46 -9.17
CA LEU A 353 -10.27 -21.81 -9.39
C LEU A 353 -8.74 -21.81 -9.38
N LEU A 354 -8.10 -20.81 -9.99
CA LEU A 354 -6.63 -20.68 -10.01
C LEU A 354 -6.07 -20.42 -8.60
N ALA A 355 -6.77 -19.68 -7.76
CA ALA A 355 -6.39 -19.46 -6.36
C ALA A 355 -6.45 -20.75 -5.53
N VAL A 356 -7.50 -21.57 -5.73
CA VAL A 356 -7.58 -22.90 -5.11
C VAL A 356 -6.46 -23.81 -5.60
N ASP A 357 -6.16 -23.79 -6.90
CA ASP A 357 -5.07 -24.59 -7.46
C ASP A 357 -3.72 -24.19 -6.86
N LYS A 358 -3.45 -22.88 -6.69
CA LYS A 358 -2.29 -22.38 -5.96
C LYS A 358 -2.21 -22.99 -4.55
N PHE A 359 -3.29 -22.95 -3.77
CA PHE A 359 -3.34 -23.55 -2.44
C PHE A 359 -3.01 -25.05 -2.46
N ILE A 360 -3.62 -25.80 -3.38
CA ILE A 360 -3.40 -27.24 -3.50
C ILE A 360 -1.96 -27.55 -3.90
N ARG A 361 -1.34 -26.77 -4.79
CA ARG A 361 0.08 -26.93 -5.16
C ARG A 361 0.99 -26.71 -3.95
N ASP A 362 0.79 -25.64 -3.19
CA ASP A 362 1.58 -25.37 -1.99
C ASP A 362 1.37 -26.46 -0.92
N HIS A 363 0.14 -26.92 -0.73
CA HIS A 363 -0.17 -28.02 0.19
C HIS A 363 0.52 -29.33 -0.24
N LYS A 364 0.58 -29.63 -1.54
CA LYS A 364 1.36 -30.78 -2.05
C LYS A 364 2.85 -30.64 -1.77
N LEU A 365 3.43 -29.44 -1.92
CA LEU A 365 4.83 -29.17 -1.59
C LEU A 365 5.13 -29.28 -0.09
N LEU A 366 4.15 -28.96 0.76
CA LEU A 366 4.23 -29.14 2.22
C LEU A 366 4.24 -30.62 2.62
N LEU A 367 3.41 -31.43 1.98
CA LEU A 367 3.30 -32.88 2.27
C LEU A 367 4.38 -33.72 1.57
N GLY A 368 4.95 -33.21 0.48
CA GLY A 368 5.96 -33.88 -0.32
C GLY A 368 7.38 -33.79 0.27
N PRO A 369 8.38 -34.37 -0.42
CA PRO A 369 9.77 -34.40 0.03
C PRO A 369 10.39 -33.02 0.22
N SER A 370 9.95 -32.01 -0.54
CA SER A 370 10.39 -30.63 -0.38
C SER A 370 10.08 -30.06 1.00
N ASN A 371 9.02 -30.56 1.66
CA ASN A 371 8.61 -30.13 2.99
C ASN A 371 8.54 -28.59 3.12
N ARG A 372 8.05 -27.93 2.06
CA ARG A 372 8.04 -26.45 1.94
C ARG A 372 6.90 -25.90 2.79
N PRO A 373 7.15 -24.96 3.71
CA PRO A 373 6.09 -24.37 4.52
C PRO A 373 5.08 -23.60 3.66
N MET A 374 3.83 -23.51 4.12
CA MET A 374 2.82 -22.72 3.42
C MET A 374 3.15 -21.21 3.51
N PRO A 375 2.92 -20.43 2.45
CA PRO A 375 2.84 -18.98 2.52
C PRO A 375 2.00 -18.48 3.72
N GLY A 376 2.43 -17.38 4.35
CA GLY A 376 1.77 -16.81 5.54
C GLY A 376 2.10 -17.50 6.86
N THR A 377 2.98 -18.50 6.87
CA THR A 377 3.33 -19.30 8.07
C THR A 377 4.77 -19.14 8.55
N ILE A 378 5.57 -18.29 7.89
CA ILE A 378 7.02 -18.23 8.16
C ILE A 378 7.46 -16.97 8.90
N LEU A 379 6.62 -15.93 9.01
CA LEU A 379 6.92 -14.73 9.79
C LEU A 379 6.12 -14.72 11.10
N ASP A 380 6.78 -14.34 12.20
CA ASP A 380 6.08 -14.19 13.48
C ASP A 380 5.01 -13.08 13.37
N PRO A 381 3.74 -13.31 13.78
CA PRO A 381 2.67 -12.36 13.48
C PRO A 381 2.75 -11.07 14.28
N LYS A 382 3.52 -11.04 15.38
CA LYS A 382 3.69 -9.85 16.22
C LYS A 382 4.88 -9.01 15.78
N THR A 383 5.98 -9.66 15.44
CA THR A 383 7.24 -8.99 15.14
C THR A 383 7.52 -8.84 13.65
N GLY A 384 6.88 -9.63 12.79
CA GLY A 384 7.15 -9.67 11.35
C GLY A 384 8.48 -10.32 10.98
N ARG A 385 9.14 -11.00 11.93
CA ARG A 385 10.51 -11.53 11.76
C ARG A 385 10.49 -13.04 11.51
N PRO A 386 11.39 -13.58 10.67
CA PRO A 386 11.65 -15.02 10.63
C PRO A 386 12.32 -15.41 11.95
N THR A 387 11.61 -16.17 12.79
CA THR A 387 12.07 -16.48 14.14
C THR A 387 12.16 -17.99 14.31
N ALA A 388 13.38 -18.53 14.31
CA ALA A 388 13.61 -19.93 14.64
C ALA A 388 13.31 -20.19 16.13
N PRO A 389 12.63 -21.30 16.48
CA PRO A 389 12.24 -21.60 17.85
C PRO A 389 13.44 -21.95 18.77
N PRO A 390 13.27 -21.83 20.09
CA PRO A 390 12.80 -22.97 20.91
C PRO A 390 11.53 -22.58 21.72
N PRO A 391 10.56 -23.48 21.99
CA PRO A 391 10.44 -24.92 21.73
C PRO A 391 9.54 -25.25 20.52
N ALA A 392 9.36 -26.54 20.21
CA ALA A 392 8.82 -27.17 19.00
C ALA A 392 7.44 -26.74 18.44
N ARG A 393 6.80 -25.65 18.91
CA ARG A 393 5.39 -25.32 18.60
C ARG A 393 5.14 -23.81 18.51
N MET A 394 5.77 -23.13 17.55
CA MET A 394 5.48 -21.71 17.30
C MET A 394 4.03 -21.51 16.81
N PRO A 395 3.37 -20.40 17.18
CA PRO A 395 2.02 -20.10 16.71
C PRO A 395 1.93 -19.93 15.19
N HIS A 396 2.92 -19.30 14.54
CA HIS A 396 2.90 -19.06 13.09
C HIS A 396 2.99 -20.34 12.25
N THR A 397 3.61 -21.40 12.76
CA THR A 397 3.70 -22.70 12.06
C THR A 397 2.51 -23.63 12.34
N PHE A 398 1.52 -23.19 13.14
CA PHE A 398 0.31 -23.98 13.38
C PHE A 398 -0.42 -24.43 12.10
N PRO A 399 -0.60 -23.58 11.06
CA PRO A 399 -1.27 -24.01 9.85
C PRO A 399 -0.56 -25.17 9.13
N ASN A 400 0.78 -25.18 9.11
CA ASN A 400 1.55 -26.29 8.56
C ASN A 400 1.28 -27.59 9.33
N ARG A 401 1.29 -27.54 10.67
CA ARG A 401 0.97 -28.71 11.50
C ARG A 401 -0.46 -29.20 11.29
N MET A 402 -1.41 -28.27 11.17
CA MET A 402 -2.83 -28.58 10.91
C MET A 402 -3.01 -29.29 9.58
N LEU A 403 -2.36 -28.81 8.51
CA LEU A 403 -2.45 -29.44 7.19
C LEU A 403 -1.73 -30.81 7.15
N LYS A 404 -0.71 -31.01 7.99
CA LYS A 404 0.03 -32.28 8.12
C LYS A 404 -0.60 -33.31 9.05
N SER A 405 -1.45 -32.90 9.99
CA SER A 405 -1.89 -33.74 11.12
C SER A 405 -2.65 -35.00 10.73
N GLY A 406 -3.04 -35.14 9.47
CA GLY A 406 -3.76 -36.30 8.97
C GLY A 406 -5.23 -36.34 9.40
N CYS A 407 -5.79 -35.23 9.92
CA CYS A 407 -7.24 -35.08 10.08
C CYS A 407 -7.91 -35.46 8.74
N ALA A 408 -8.64 -36.58 8.73
CA ALA A 408 -9.20 -37.17 7.51
C ALA A 408 -10.04 -36.14 6.73
N ALA A 409 -10.74 -35.26 7.45
CA ALA A 409 -11.51 -34.16 6.90
C ALA A 409 -10.69 -33.11 6.11
N ILE A 410 -9.39 -32.93 6.38
CA ILE A 410 -8.54 -31.96 5.66
C ILE A 410 -7.91 -32.60 4.43
N ARG A 411 -7.24 -33.76 4.61
CA ARG A 411 -6.32 -34.30 3.60
C ARG A 411 -7.05 -34.79 2.34
N SER A 412 -8.15 -35.53 2.48
CA SER A 412 -8.92 -36.01 1.34
C SER A 412 -9.78 -34.90 0.74
N THR A 413 -10.43 -34.09 1.58
CA THR A 413 -11.33 -33.02 1.14
C THR A 413 -10.59 -31.99 0.31
N ILE A 414 -9.50 -31.39 0.82
CA ILE A 414 -8.77 -30.33 0.13
C ILE A 414 -8.25 -30.78 -1.24
N THR A 415 -7.62 -31.95 -1.30
CA THR A 415 -7.06 -32.48 -2.56
C THR A 415 -8.16 -32.79 -3.56
N SER A 416 -9.37 -33.13 -3.09
CA SER A 416 -10.51 -33.46 -3.93
C SER A 416 -11.28 -32.24 -4.45
N ILE A 417 -11.08 -31.03 -3.88
CA ILE A 417 -11.85 -29.82 -4.23
C ILE A 417 -11.82 -29.57 -5.75
N VAL A 418 -10.63 -29.63 -6.36
CA VAL A 418 -10.46 -29.36 -7.80
C VAL A 418 -10.77 -30.59 -8.66
N THR A 419 -10.55 -31.81 -8.15
CA THR A 419 -10.73 -33.03 -8.93
C THR A 419 -12.17 -33.56 -8.90
N SER A 420 -12.97 -33.18 -7.89
CA SER A 420 -14.35 -33.62 -7.74
C SER A 420 -15.21 -33.14 -8.91
N ARG A 421 -15.88 -34.07 -9.60
CA ARG A 421 -16.79 -33.75 -10.71
C ARG A 421 -18.11 -33.13 -10.24
N SER A 422 -18.41 -33.15 -8.94
CA SER A 422 -19.60 -32.49 -8.39
C SER A 422 -19.37 -31.01 -8.06
N ASN A 423 -18.12 -30.56 -7.89
CA ASN A 423 -17.81 -29.14 -7.65
C ASN A 423 -17.43 -28.46 -8.98
N TRP A 424 -18.36 -27.67 -9.52
CA TRP A 424 -18.19 -26.94 -10.78
C TRP A 424 -17.57 -25.55 -10.60
N ASN A 425 -17.62 -24.99 -9.39
CA ASN A 425 -17.14 -23.65 -9.07
C ASN A 425 -16.19 -23.63 -7.84
N PRO A 426 -15.06 -24.35 -7.85
CA PRO A 426 -14.14 -24.34 -6.72
C PRO A 426 -13.66 -22.93 -6.35
N SER A 427 -13.66 -22.61 -5.06
CA SER A 427 -13.14 -21.34 -4.54
C SER A 427 -12.45 -21.52 -3.19
N MET A 428 -11.76 -20.47 -2.72
CA MET A 428 -11.14 -20.49 -1.40
C MET A 428 -12.14 -20.62 -0.23
N GLU A 429 -13.44 -20.40 -0.49
CA GLU A 429 -14.51 -20.70 0.47
C GLU A 429 -14.61 -22.21 0.76
N ASP A 430 -14.38 -23.08 -0.23
CA ASP A 430 -14.36 -24.54 -0.03
C ASP A 430 -13.21 -24.95 0.89
N VAL A 431 -12.03 -24.37 0.66
CA VAL A 431 -10.84 -24.59 1.52
C VAL A 431 -11.10 -24.09 2.93
N ARG A 432 -11.73 -22.93 3.06
CA ARG A 432 -12.12 -22.32 4.33
C ARG A 432 -13.06 -23.23 5.12
N GLN A 433 -14.09 -23.76 4.47
CA GLN A 433 -15.04 -24.71 5.07
C GLN A 433 -14.38 -26.01 5.49
N ALA A 434 -13.43 -26.54 4.71
CA ALA A 434 -12.67 -27.73 5.08
C ALA A 434 -11.79 -27.50 6.32
N ILE A 435 -11.13 -26.33 6.42
CA ILE A 435 -10.34 -25.95 7.60
C ILE A 435 -11.26 -25.76 8.82
N ASP A 436 -12.42 -25.11 8.65
CA ASP A 436 -13.40 -24.91 9.71
C ASP A 436 -13.92 -26.23 10.27
N ALA A 437 -14.32 -27.15 9.39
CA ALA A 437 -14.79 -28.47 9.79
C ALA A 437 -13.73 -29.20 10.64
N ALA A 438 -12.47 -29.12 10.22
CA ALA A 438 -11.38 -29.76 10.93
C ALA A 438 -11.06 -29.11 12.28
N LEU A 439 -11.18 -27.78 12.40
CA LEU A 439 -10.99 -27.07 13.67
C LEU A 439 -12.19 -27.17 14.62
N ALA A 440 -13.38 -27.48 14.09
CA ALA A 440 -14.59 -27.72 14.87
C ALA A 440 -14.62 -29.10 15.53
N GLU A 441 -13.88 -30.08 15.00
CA GLU A 441 -13.77 -31.42 15.59
C GLU A 441 -13.26 -31.35 17.03
N LYS A 442 -13.92 -32.10 17.92
CA LYS A 442 -13.56 -32.16 19.33
C LYS A 442 -12.12 -32.64 19.48
N ASP A 443 -11.33 -31.90 20.26
CA ASP A 443 -9.92 -32.20 20.54
C ASP A 443 -8.96 -32.11 19.33
N SER A 444 -9.40 -31.72 18.13
CA SER A 444 -8.54 -31.65 16.94
C SER A 444 -7.35 -30.71 17.13
N ALA A 445 -7.58 -29.51 17.67
CA ALA A 445 -6.53 -28.56 18.00
C ALA A 445 -5.52 -29.14 19.02
N LYS A 446 -5.97 -29.99 19.95
CA LYS A 446 -5.06 -30.68 20.90
C LYS A 446 -4.20 -31.70 20.18
N THR A 447 -4.81 -32.48 19.30
CA THR A 447 -4.13 -33.51 18.52
C THR A 447 -3.08 -32.88 17.61
N ILE A 448 -3.44 -31.81 16.89
CA ILE A 448 -2.55 -31.05 16.01
C ILE A 448 -1.34 -30.51 16.79
N ASP A 449 -1.60 -29.89 17.95
CA ASP A 449 -0.53 -29.36 18.80
C ASP A 449 0.08 -30.41 19.72
N LYS A 450 -0.28 -31.70 19.60
CA LYS A 450 0.22 -32.82 20.43
C LYS A 450 0.17 -32.49 21.94
N MET A 451 -0.95 -31.97 22.41
CA MET A 451 -1.20 -31.63 23.82
C MET A 451 -1.69 -32.85 24.59
N THR A 452 -1.03 -33.19 25.70
CA THR A 452 -1.30 -34.39 26.51
C THR A 452 -2.14 -34.13 27.76
N THR A 453 -2.46 -32.87 28.08
CA THR A 453 -3.17 -32.48 29.30
C THR A 453 -4.68 -32.76 29.23
N GLY A 454 -5.24 -33.35 30.29
CA GLY A 454 -6.68 -33.57 30.46
C GLY A 454 -7.43 -32.27 30.79
N GLY A 455 -7.85 -31.52 29.77
CA GLY A 455 -8.67 -30.30 29.93
C GLY A 455 -9.05 -29.70 28.58
N ARG A 456 -10.04 -28.79 28.48
CA ARG A 456 -10.37 -28.11 27.20
C ARG A 456 -9.17 -27.28 26.73
N TYR A 457 -8.74 -27.47 25.48
CA TYR A 457 -7.66 -26.70 24.86
C TYR A 457 -8.26 -25.70 23.88
N ARG A 458 -7.90 -24.43 24.05
CA ARG A 458 -8.30 -23.37 23.14
C ARG A 458 -7.09 -22.94 22.33
N LEU A 459 -7.24 -22.94 21.00
CA LEU A 459 -6.20 -22.51 20.08
C LEU A 459 -5.75 -21.07 20.43
N PRO A 460 -4.44 -20.81 20.63
CA PRO A 460 -3.93 -19.49 20.97
C PRO A 460 -4.32 -18.43 19.93
N ALA A 461 -4.55 -17.20 20.37
CA ALA A 461 -4.92 -16.11 19.47
C ALA A 461 -3.91 -15.90 18.32
N ALA A 462 -2.61 -16.03 18.60
CA ALA A 462 -1.56 -15.94 17.58
C ALA A 462 -1.64 -17.06 16.53
N SER A 463 -2.01 -18.29 16.92
CA SER A 463 -2.19 -19.40 15.98
C SER A 463 -3.41 -19.17 15.09
N ARG A 464 -4.48 -18.57 15.63
CA ARG A 464 -5.67 -18.16 14.86
C ARG A 464 -5.35 -17.05 13.87
N VAL A 465 -4.49 -16.11 14.25
CA VAL A 465 -3.94 -15.08 13.34
C VAL A 465 -3.12 -15.74 12.23
N ALA A 466 -2.31 -16.74 12.54
CA ALA A 466 -1.51 -17.47 11.55
C ALA A 466 -2.37 -18.18 10.49
N VAL A 467 -3.48 -18.81 10.89
CA VAL A 467 -4.45 -19.40 9.93
C VAL A 467 -4.98 -18.32 8.98
N ARG A 468 -5.39 -17.15 9.51
CA ARG A 468 -5.87 -16.03 8.68
C ARG A 468 -4.79 -15.49 7.74
N LYS A 469 -3.55 -15.35 8.21
CA LYS A 469 -2.41 -14.92 7.37
C LYS A 469 -2.10 -15.90 6.25
N MET A 470 -2.15 -17.20 6.50
CA MET A 470 -2.01 -18.21 5.45
C MET A 470 -3.15 -18.07 4.44
N MET A 471 -4.41 -18.00 4.89
CA MET A 471 -5.57 -17.88 4.00
C MET A 471 -5.52 -16.61 3.13
N SER A 472 -5.04 -15.48 3.65
CA SER A 472 -4.92 -14.24 2.87
C SER A 472 -3.93 -14.33 1.71
N ARG A 473 -3.02 -15.33 1.66
CA ARG A 473 -2.12 -15.54 0.51
C ARG A 473 -2.80 -16.13 -0.71
N TYR A 474 -4.01 -16.66 -0.52
CA TYR A 474 -4.80 -17.32 -1.55
C TYR A 474 -6.14 -16.64 -1.77
N TRP A 475 -6.67 -15.97 -0.76
CA TRP A 475 -7.91 -15.23 -0.87
C TRP A 475 -7.76 -14.10 -1.88
N GLU A 476 -8.51 -14.18 -2.97
CA GLU A 476 -8.41 -13.18 -4.04
C GLU A 476 -6.94 -12.99 -4.51
N ASN A 477 -6.18 -14.08 -4.58
CA ASN A 477 -4.81 -14.04 -5.10
C ASN A 477 -4.44 -15.39 -5.72
N CYS A 478 -4.30 -15.40 -7.05
CA CYS A 478 -3.88 -16.58 -7.81
C CYS A 478 -2.41 -16.50 -8.28
N SER A 479 -1.74 -15.36 -8.07
CA SER A 479 -0.31 -15.17 -8.37
C SER A 479 0.55 -15.98 -7.42
N MET A 480 1.82 -16.20 -7.77
CA MET A 480 2.75 -16.90 -6.88
C MET A 480 3.15 -16.10 -5.64
N PHE A 481 2.95 -14.78 -5.65
CA PHE A 481 3.38 -13.87 -4.60
C PHE A 481 2.40 -13.80 -3.43
N ALA A 482 2.86 -13.27 -2.31
CA ALA A 482 2.10 -13.04 -1.10
C ALA A 482 1.05 -11.92 -1.26
N LEU A 483 1.21 -11.07 -2.28
CA LEU A 483 0.39 -9.90 -2.58
C LEU A 483 -0.29 -10.02 -3.95
N ASP A 484 -1.48 -9.42 -4.09
CA ASP A 484 -2.06 -9.10 -5.40
C ASP A 484 -1.33 -7.90 -6.00
N LEU A 485 -0.25 -8.17 -6.75
CA LEU A 485 0.62 -7.15 -7.31
C LEU A 485 -0.09 -6.22 -8.31
N SER A 486 -1.07 -6.72 -9.07
CA SER A 486 -1.81 -5.87 -10.01
C SER A 486 -2.57 -4.78 -9.26
N GLY A 487 -3.35 -5.17 -8.24
CA GLY A 487 -4.04 -4.20 -7.39
C GLY A 487 -3.07 -3.28 -6.63
N ALA A 488 -1.92 -3.80 -6.18
CA ALA A 488 -0.91 -3.01 -5.48
C ALA A 488 -0.28 -1.93 -6.38
N VAL A 489 0.05 -2.27 -7.64
CA VAL A 489 0.60 -1.31 -8.61
C VAL A 489 -0.42 -0.20 -8.91
N MET A 490 -1.70 -0.55 -9.08
CA MET A 490 -2.76 0.45 -9.27
C MET A 490 -2.82 1.43 -8.09
N ARG A 491 -2.75 0.93 -6.85
CA ARG A 491 -2.74 1.76 -5.64
C ARG A 491 -1.49 2.63 -5.56
N GLN A 492 -0.29 2.08 -5.80
CA GLN A 492 0.95 2.86 -5.83
C GLN A 492 0.95 3.93 -6.92
N GLY A 493 0.24 3.72 -8.04
CA GLY A 493 0.04 4.73 -9.07
C GLY A 493 -0.56 6.04 -8.54
N VAL A 494 -1.39 6.00 -7.49
CA VAL A 494 -1.94 7.21 -6.83
C VAL A 494 -0.84 8.01 -6.13
N PHE A 495 0.12 7.32 -5.51
CA PHE A 495 1.28 7.98 -4.90
C PHE A 495 2.18 8.59 -5.99
N VAL A 496 2.52 7.80 -7.02
CA VAL A 496 3.34 8.25 -8.16
C VAL A 496 2.78 9.53 -8.76
N GLU A 497 1.49 9.56 -9.07
CA GLU A 497 0.85 10.70 -9.71
C GLU A 497 0.85 11.94 -8.82
N LYS A 498 0.56 11.80 -7.51
CA LYS A 498 0.65 12.91 -6.55
C LYS A 498 2.07 13.45 -6.41
N MET A 499 3.09 12.59 -6.42
CA MET A 499 4.49 13.02 -6.35
C MET A 499 4.93 13.78 -7.60
N CYS A 500 4.46 13.35 -8.78
CA CYS A 500 4.71 14.06 -10.04
C CYS A 500 3.98 15.40 -10.08
N GLN A 501 2.72 15.46 -9.63
CA GLN A 501 1.94 16.70 -9.55
C GLN A 501 2.53 17.75 -8.60
N LEU A 502 3.16 17.32 -7.49
CA LEU A 502 3.88 18.22 -6.59
C LEU A 502 5.16 18.79 -7.22
N ASP A 503 5.70 18.09 -8.21
CA ASP A 503 6.81 18.51 -9.05
C ASP A 503 8.06 18.97 -8.28
N TRP A 504 8.36 18.31 -7.16
CA TRP A 504 9.54 18.65 -6.35
C TRP A 504 10.86 18.43 -7.07
N LEU A 505 10.87 17.58 -8.09
CA LEU A 505 12.07 17.29 -8.86
C LEU A 505 12.55 18.54 -9.61
N HIS A 506 11.65 19.35 -10.17
CA HIS A 506 11.99 20.58 -10.88
C HIS A 506 12.00 21.83 -9.99
N SER A 507 11.93 21.66 -8.66
CA SER A 507 12.01 22.77 -7.70
C SER A 507 13.45 23.24 -7.52
N PRO A 508 13.72 24.56 -7.51
CA PRO A 508 15.06 25.08 -7.20
C PRO A 508 15.54 24.70 -5.79
N SER A 509 14.62 24.29 -4.91
CA SER A 509 14.90 23.85 -3.53
C SER A 509 14.77 22.33 -3.35
N ALA A 510 14.86 21.53 -4.42
CA ALA A 510 14.67 20.07 -4.38
C ALA A 510 15.56 19.40 -3.33
N ARG A 511 16.86 19.72 -3.32
CA ARG A 511 17.83 19.15 -2.36
C ARG A 511 17.50 19.50 -0.91
N ASP A 512 17.15 20.76 -0.63
CA ASP A 512 16.75 21.19 0.71
C ASP A 512 15.42 20.57 1.14
N THR A 513 14.50 20.37 0.20
CA THR A 513 13.24 19.67 0.43
C THR A 513 13.50 18.22 0.83
N MET A 514 14.39 17.51 0.13
CA MET A 514 14.81 16.15 0.49
C MET A 514 15.50 16.13 1.87
N ALA A 515 16.34 17.10 2.18
CA ALA A 515 17.01 17.18 3.47
C ALA A 515 15.99 17.35 4.63
N ARG A 516 15.00 18.23 4.47
CA ARG A 516 13.94 18.45 5.47
C ARG A 516 13.06 17.21 5.65
N LEU A 517 12.64 16.55 4.57
CA LEU A 517 11.80 15.36 4.69
C LEU A 517 12.53 14.18 5.34
N LEU A 518 13.86 14.05 5.17
CA LEU A 518 14.64 13.01 5.84
C LEU A 518 14.68 13.21 7.37
N VAL A 519 14.71 14.47 7.84
CA VAL A 519 14.58 14.78 9.27
C VAL A 519 13.19 14.39 9.76
N LYS A 520 12.14 14.77 9.04
CA LYS A 520 10.75 14.44 9.37
C LYS A 520 10.49 12.93 9.36
N TYR A 521 11.09 12.20 8.42
CA TYR A 521 11.05 10.74 8.33
C TYR A 521 11.65 10.07 9.57
N ARG A 522 12.84 10.51 10.02
CA ARG A 522 13.47 9.95 11.24
C ARG A 522 12.61 10.18 12.47
N ARG A 523 11.95 11.35 12.57
CA ARG A 523 10.98 11.68 13.62
C ARG A 523 9.74 10.80 13.56
N PHE A 524 9.19 10.57 12.37
CA PHE A 524 8.07 9.67 12.12
C PHE A 524 8.39 8.21 12.50
N MET A 525 9.58 7.74 12.14
CA MET A 525 10.08 6.41 12.56
C MET A 525 10.22 6.28 14.08
N GLY A 526 10.59 7.37 14.78
CA GLY A 526 10.52 7.44 16.24
C GLY A 526 9.11 7.15 16.78
N ILE A 527 8.09 7.79 16.19
CA ILE A 527 6.69 7.58 16.58
C ILE A 527 6.28 6.11 16.38
N LEU A 528 6.58 5.51 15.23
CA LEU A 528 6.23 4.12 14.92
C LEU A 528 6.89 3.10 15.87
N THR A 529 8.14 3.36 16.25
CA THR A 529 8.93 2.45 17.10
C THR A 529 8.60 2.58 18.58
N GLU A 530 8.34 3.80 19.06
CA GLU A 530 8.02 4.09 20.47
C GLU A 530 6.54 3.84 20.82
N ARG A 531 5.65 3.81 19.80
CA ARG A 531 4.21 3.60 19.99
C ARG A 531 3.72 2.39 19.19
N PRO A 532 4.22 1.18 19.51
CA PRO A 532 4.02 -0.01 18.69
C PRO A 532 2.57 -0.51 18.58
N GLY A 533 1.66 0.03 19.38
CA GLY A 533 0.22 -0.30 19.40
C GLY A 533 -0.66 0.66 18.61
N ASN A 534 -0.09 1.63 17.89
CA ASN A 534 -0.82 2.60 17.08
C ASN A 534 -0.38 2.50 15.61
N ILE A 535 -1.26 2.91 14.69
CA ILE A 535 -0.94 3.05 13.27
C ILE A 535 -0.52 4.50 13.05
N ALA A 536 0.70 4.72 12.56
CA ALA A 536 1.12 6.06 12.15
C ALA A 536 0.92 6.21 10.64
N VAL A 537 0.39 7.36 10.20
CA VAL A 537 0.10 7.63 8.79
C VAL A 537 1.06 8.69 8.26
N PRO A 538 1.83 8.41 7.19
CA PRO A 538 2.78 9.35 6.64
C PRO A 538 2.09 10.50 5.87
N THR A 539 2.73 11.66 5.84
CA THR A 539 2.52 12.65 4.77
C THR A 539 3.33 12.25 3.52
N LEU A 540 3.01 12.78 2.33
CA LEU A 540 3.66 12.41 1.07
C LEU A 540 5.20 12.53 1.09
N ASP A 541 5.73 13.57 1.74
CA ASP A 541 7.18 13.77 1.96
C ASP A 541 7.81 12.67 2.83
N VAL A 542 7.15 12.31 3.93
CA VAL A 542 7.59 11.21 4.81
C VAL A 542 7.51 9.87 4.10
N ASP A 543 6.46 9.65 3.31
CA ASP A 543 6.23 8.40 2.60
C ASP A 543 7.27 8.21 1.48
N LEU A 544 7.67 9.26 0.77
CA LEU A 544 8.78 9.21 -0.18
C LEU A 544 10.08 8.70 0.46
N ALA A 545 10.47 9.25 1.61
CA ALA A 545 11.65 8.77 2.34
C ALA A 545 11.48 7.35 2.85
N TRP A 546 10.27 6.99 3.29
CA TRP A 546 9.97 5.66 3.79
C TRP A 546 10.06 4.60 2.67
N HIS A 547 9.42 4.85 1.53
CA HIS A 547 9.54 4.02 0.34
C HIS A 547 10.98 3.92 -0.14
N THR A 548 11.71 5.04 -0.15
CA THR A 548 13.16 5.04 -0.50
C THR A 548 13.95 4.09 0.41
N HIS A 549 13.70 4.10 1.73
CA HIS A 549 14.36 3.19 2.64
C HIS A 549 13.94 1.72 2.41
N GLN A 550 12.65 1.45 2.12
CA GLN A 550 12.17 0.08 1.85
C GLN A 550 12.80 -0.56 0.62
N LEU A 551 13.24 0.26 -0.34
CA LEU A 551 13.98 -0.18 -1.54
C LEU A 551 15.42 -0.65 -1.22
N ASP A 552 15.85 -0.54 0.05
CA ASP A 552 17.04 -1.13 0.65
C ASP A 552 16.65 -2.13 1.78
N PRO A 553 16.14 -3.34 1.46
CA PRO A 553 15.42 -4.19 2.42
C PRO A 553 16.24 -4.60 3.65
N THR A 554 17.52 -4.91 3.47
CA THR A 554 18.43 -5.24 4.59
C THR A 554 18.57 -4.07 5.56
N ARG A 555 18.73 -2.85 5.03
CA ARG A 555 18.93 -1.64 5.85
C ARG A 555 17.64 -1.27 6.56
N TYR A 556 16.52 -1.30 5.85
CA TYR A 556 15.21 -1.08 6.43
C TYR A 556 14.86 -2.10 7.51
N TYR A 557 15.13 -3.39 7.28
CA TYR A 557 14.96 -4.43 8.29
C TYR A 557 15.82 -4.15 9.53
N ALA A 558 17.12 -3.90 9.35
CA ALA A 558 18.02 -3.61 10.47
C ALA A 558 17.59 -2.35 11.23
N PHE A 559 17.24 -1.28 10.53
CA PHE A 559 16.79 -0.02 11.11
C PHE A 559 15.55 -0.19 11.99
N THR A 560 14.52 -0.87 11.46
CA THR A 560 13.24 -1.06 12.18
C THR A 560 13.35 -2.07 13.31
N VAL A 561 14.09 -3.16 13.12
CA VAL A 561 14.25 -4.21 14.14
C VAL A 561 15.16 -3.75 15.28
N ASN A 562 16.26 -3.05 15.00
CA ASN A 562 17.15 -2.56 16.06
C ASN A 562 16.47 -1.48 16.93
N ARG A 563 15.61 -0.66 16.33
CA ARG A 563 14.94 0.44 17.05
C ARG A 563 13.64 0.04 17.73
N GLY A 564 12.83 -0.80 17.08
CA GLY A 564 11.48 -1.15 17.54
C GLY A 564 11.26 -2.63 17.86
N GLY A 565 12.29 -3.48 17.73
CA GLY A 565 12.19 -4.93 17.95
C GLY A 565 11.34 -5.69 16.93
N ARG A 566 10.82 -5.00 15.92
CA ARG A 566 9.86 -5.50 14.92
C ARG A 566 10.23 -4.99 13.54
N PHE A 567 10.02 -5.83 12.54
CA PHE A 567 10.10 -5.41 11.15
C PHE A 567 8.82 -4.66 10.83
N ILE A 568 8.90 -3.35 10.66
CA ILE A 568 7.71 -2.50 10.44
C ILE A 568 7.21 -2.71 9.02
N ASP A 569 5.91 -3.00 8.88
CA ASP A 569 5.26 -3.16 7.58
C ASP A 569 4.89 -1.81 6.98
N HIS A 570 4.58 -1.83 5.68
CA HIS A 570 3.90 -0.74 5.00
C HIS A 570 2.64 -1.33 4.38
N ASP A 571 1.51 -1.02 5.01
CA ASP A 571 0.24 -1.65 4.68
C ASP A 571 -0.35 -0.98 3.43
N ASP A 572 -0.56 -1.76 2.37
CA ASP A 572 -1.03 -1.24 1.09
C ASP A 572 -2.55 -1.07 1.00
N LYS A 573 -3.31 -1.43 2.05
CA LYS A 573 -4.77 -1.35 2.13
C LYS A 573 -5.23 -0.93 3.52
N ILE A 574 -5.75 0.28 3.65
CA ILE A 574 -6.32 0.83 4.88
C ILE A 574 -7.68 1.47 4.54
N ALA A 575 -8.71 1.15 5.34
CA ALA A 575 -10.01 1.79 5.18
C ALA A 575 -9.90 3.30 5.38
N GLU A 576 -10.50 4.10 4.50
CA GLU A 576 -10.29 5.56 4.43
C GLU A 576 -10.53 6.29 5.76
N ASN A 577 -11.61 5.94 6.47
CA ASN A 577 -11.90 6.57 7.76
C ASN A 577 -10.83 6.23 8.79
N THR A 578 -10.37 4.98 8.81
CA THR A 578 -9.28 4.56 9.68
C THR A 578 -8.02 5.33 9.31
N LEU A 579 -7.71 5.48 8.03
CA LEU A 579 -6.56 6.26 7.56
C LEU A 579 -6.63 7.71 8.05
N SER A 580 -7.78 8.37 7.89
CA SER A 580 -8.00 9.75 8.33
C SER A 580 -7.90 9.90 9.86
N GLU A 581 -8.49 8.98 10.64
CA GLU A 581 -8.40 8.98 12.11
C GLU A 581 -6.96 8.74 12.61
N GLN A 582 -6.22 7.82 11.98
CA GLN A 582 -4.83 7.55 12.35
C GLN A 582 -3.89 8.69 11.91
N PHE A 583 -4.23 9.43 10.84
CA PHE A 583 -3.54 10.65 10.46
C PHE A 583 -3.76 11.80 11.46
N GLU A 584 -4.97 11.95 11.99
CA GLU A 584 -5.24 12.88 13.10
C GLU A 584 -4.38 12.52 14.33
N TRP A 585 -4.37 11.25 14.71
CA TRP A 585 -3.54 10.77 15.82
C TRP A 585 -2.04 11.03 15.59
N THR A 586 -1.53 10.72 14.39
CA THR A 586 -0.13 10.95 14.04
C THR A 586 0.22 12.42 14.11
N SER A 587 -0.65 13.29 13.57
CA SER A 587 -0.49 14.74 13.61
C SER A 587 -0.44 15.28 15.04
N LYS A 588 -1.27 14.73 15.94
CA LYS A 588 -1.27 15.08 17.37
C LYS A 588 0.05 14.71 18.03
N VAL A 589 0.47 13.47 17.88
CA VAL A 589 1.68 12.93 18.54
C VAL A 589 2.93 13.66 18.03
N TYR A 590 3.01 13.93 16.72
CA TYR A 590 4.12 14.68 16.15
C TYR A 590 4.22 16.09 16.74
N GLN A 591 3.09 16.82 16.83
CA GLN A 591 3.06 18.15 17.46
C GLN A 591 3.45 18.11 18.94
N GLU A 592 3.04 17.07 19.67
CA GLU A 592 3.38 16.90 21.09
C GLU A 592 4.87 16.64 21.32
N LEU A 593 5.52 15.88 20.43
CA LEU A 593 6.93 15.51 20.56
C LEU A 593 7.88 16.59 20.03
N TYR A 594 7.50 17.26 18.95
CA TYR A 594 8.42 18.11 18.19
C TYR A 594 8.05 19.59 18.17
N GLY A 595 6.87 19.99 18.66
CA GLY A 595 6.45 21.39 18.71
C GLY A 595 6.17 22.03 17.34
N GLU A 596 6.13 21.24 16.28
CA GLU A 596 5.93 21.68 14.89
C GLU A 596 4.67 21.02 14.32
N VAL A 597 4.02 21.67 13.34
CA VAL A 597 2.90 21.05 12.62
C VAL A 597 3.37 19.85 11.81
N TYR A 598 2.58 18.78 11.77
CA TYR A 598 2.93 17.59 10.99
C TYR A 598 2.64 17.75 9.50
N SER A 599 1.48 18.32 9.16
CA SER A 599 1.11 18.68 7.79
C SER A 599 1.06 20.20 7.68
N GLU A 600 1.92 20.74 6.82
CA GLU A 600 2.02 22.17 6.54
C GLU A 600 0.96 22.63 5.52
N CYS A 601 0.39 21.70 4.75
CA CYS A 601 -0.67 21.98 3.79
C CYS A 601 -1.86 22.73 4.44
N THR A 602 -2.35 23.75 3.74
CA THR A 602 -3.46 24.62 4.17
C THR A 602 -4.82 24.27 3.54
N CYS A 603 -4.94 23.08 2.94
CA CYS A 603 -6.23 22.62 2.40
C CYS A 603 -7.29 22.46 3.49
N TRP A 604 -8.57 22.48 3.10
CA TRP A 604 -9.68 22.41 4.05
C TRP A 604 -9.57 21.20 4.98
N TYR A 605 -9.11 20.04 4.48
CA TYR A 605 -8.93 18.84 5.27
C TYR A 605 -7.81 19.00 6.31
N CYS A 606 -6.61 19.43 5.91
CA CYS A 606 -5.49 19.63 6.82
C CYS A 606 -5.79 20.70 7.88
N GLU A 607 -6.48 21.77 7.50
CA GLU A 607 -7.00 22.79 8.44
C GLU A 607 -8.00 22.19 9.42
N SER A 608 -8.89 21.31 8.96
CA SER A 608 -9.86 20.62 9.80
C SER A 608 -9.17 19.70 10.81
N ILE A 609 -8.18 18.91 10.38
CA ILE A 609 -7.38 18.08 11.27
C ILE A 609 -6.66 18.95 12.30
N ARG A 610 -5.92 19.99 11.89
CA ARG A 610 -5.24 20.88 12.84
C ARG A 610 -6.22 21.57 13.81
N SER A 611 -7.44 21.85 13.37
CA SER A 611 -8.51 22.41 14.21
C SER A 611 -9.04 21.39 15.23
N SER A 612 -9.23 20.12 14.85
CA SER A 612 -9.72 19.05 15.73
C SER A 612 -8.74 18.75 16.87
N LEU A 613 -7.43 18.95 16.65
CA LEU A 613 -6.39 18.77 17.66
C LEU A 613 -6.45 19.80 18.80
N VAL A 614 -7.13 20.93 18.62
CA VAL A 614 -7.15 22.01 19.61
C VAL A 614 -8.30 21.82 20.60
N SER A 615 -7.96 21.38 21.82
CA SER A 615 -8.90 21.28 22.94
C SER A 615 -9.62 22.61 23.20
N SER A 616 -10.94 22.60 23.20
CA SER A 616 -11.78 23.75 23.55
C SER A 616 -11.55 24.21 24.99
N VAL A 617 -11.50 23.26 25.93
CA VAL A 617 -11.22 23.50 27.35
C VAL A 617 -9.78 23.97 27.56
N GLY A 618 -8.80 23.28 26.94
CA GLY A 618 -7.40 23.67 27.04
C GLY A 618 -7.12 25.05 26.41
N ARG A 619 -7.90 25.47 25.41
CA ARG A 619 -7.83 26.81 24.83
C ARG A 619 -8.41 27.86 25.77
N ALA A 620 -9.59 27.60 26.35
CA ALA A 620 -10.21 28.50 27.32
C ALA A 620 -9.30 28.76 28.53
N LEU A 621 -8.48 27.77 28.90
CA LEU A 621 -7.50 27.85 29.99
C LEU A 621 -6.08 28.30 29.55
N GLY A 622 -5.85 28.61 28.26
CA GLY A 622 -4.53 29.04 27.75
C GLY A 622 -3.43 27.95 27.73
N VAL A 623 -3.78 26.69 27.97
CA VAL A 623 -2.84 25.56 28.12
C VAL A 623 -2.79 24.63 26.90
N SER A 624 -3.55 24.90 25.83
CA SER A 624 -3.52 24.04 24.63
C SER A 624 -2.18 24.15 23.88
N LYS A 625 -1.34 23.11 24.00
CA LYS A 625 -0.07 22.99 23.27
C LYS A 625 -0.27 23.03 21.75
N GLN A 626 -1.20 22.21 21.24
CA GLN A 626 -1.53 22.13 19.81
C GLN A 626 -2.08 23.47 19.28
N GLY A 627 -2.87 24.17 20.11
CA GLY A 627 -3.37 25.51 19.78
C GLY A 627 -2.25 26.52 19.55
N LYS A 628 -1.20 26.48 20.39
CA LYS A 628 -0.01 27.34 20.29
C LYS A 628 0.85 27.00 19.08
N VAL A 629 1.09 25.71 18.81
CA VAL A 629 1.85 25.25 17.63
C VAL A 629 1.18 25.73 16.33
N ALA A 630 -0.12 25.49 16.19
CA ALA A 630 -0.86 25.95 15.01
C ALA A 630 -0.89 27.48 14.88
N GLU A 631 -0.98 28.22 15.99
CA GLU A 631 -0.94 29.69 15.94
C GLU A 631 0.44 30.23 15.57
N THR A 632 1.51 29.59 16.04
CA THR A 632 2.89 29.94 15.68
C THR A 632 3.12 29.71 14.19
N PHE A 633 2.68 28.57 13.66
CA PHE A 633 2.75 28.26 12.22
C PHE A 633 2.10 29.35 11.36
N HIS A 634 0.87 29.78 11.70
CA HIS A 634 0.22 30.86 10.95
C HIS A 634 0.85 32.24 11.17
N LYS A 635 1.28 32.57 12.40
CA LYS A 635 1.86 33.90 12.71
C LYS A 635 3.24 34.10 12.09
N SER A 636 4.00 33.03 11.91
CA SER A 636 5.32 33.06 11.28
C SER A 636 5.29 33.40 9.78
N GLY A 637 4.11 33.33 9.14
CA GLY A 637 4.00 33.41 7.69
C GLY A 637 4.28 32.10 6.95
N ALA A 638 4.73 31.04 7.64
CA ALA A 638 4.98 29.74 7.00
C ALA A 638 3.74 29.20 6.28
N ALA A 639 2.55 29.33 6.88
CA ALA A 639 1.30 28.83 6.30
C ALA A 639 1.00 29.35 4.88
N SER A 640 1.36 30.58 4.53
CA SER A 640 1.11 31.13 3.19
C SER A 640 2.03 30.52 2.12
N LEU A 641 3.11 29.85 2.51
CA LEU A 641 4.03 29.16 1.60
C LEU A 641 3.55 27.74 1.25
N HIS A 642 2.46 27.27 1.87
CA HIS A 642 1.99 25.90 1.74
C HIS A 642 0.52 25.82 1.24
N PRO A 643 0.23 26.32 0.02
CA PRO A 643 -1.10 26.18 -0.58
C PRO A 643 -1.38 24.72 -0.94
N PRO A 644 -2.67 24.33 -1.07
CA PRO A 644 -3.08 22.96 -1.36
C PRO A 644 -2.47 22.34 -2.63
N SER A 645 -2.23 23.15 -3.66
CA SER A 645 -1.75 22.71 -4.97
C SER A 645 -0.29 22.29 -5.01
N SER A 646 0.53 22.66 -4.02
CA SER A 646 1.98 22.41 -4.02
C SER A 646 2.52 21.85 -2.71
N SER A 647 1.63 21.45 -1.79
CA SER A 647 2.03 21.03 -0.44
C SER A 647 1.75 19.56 -0.18
N ALA A 648 2.73 18.88 0.41
CA ALA A 648 2.51 17.55 0.95
C ALA A 648 1.43 17.55 2.03
N HIS A 649 0.48 16.64 1.88
CA HIS A 649 -0.51 16.29 2.88
C HIS A 649 -0.48 14.78 3.12
N ILE A 650 -1.55 14.22 3.69
CA ILE A 650 -1.70 12.77 3.93
C ILE A 650 -1.36 11.94 2.68
N SER A 651 -0.57 10.89 2.85
CA SER A 651 -0.39 9.87 1.80
C SER A 651 -1.56 8.89 1.85
N ALA A 652 -2.35 8.88 0.78
CA ALA A 652 -3.62 8.13 0.71
C ALA A 652 -3.62 7.01 -0.33
N HIS A 653 -2.46 6.62 -0.85
CA HIS A 653 -2.37 5.48 -1.76
C HIS A 653 -2.87 4.13 -1.19
N PRO A 654 -2.84 3.86 0.13
CA PRO A 654 -3.44 2.63 0.65
C PRO A 654 -4.95 2.75 0.89
N ALA A 655 -5.57 3.91 0.65
CA ALA A 655 -6.98 4.13 0.91
C ALA A 655 -7.87 3.20 0.07
N VAL A 656 -8.76 2.45 0.74
CA VAL A 656 -9.69 1.51 0.11
C VAL A 656 -11.06 1.54 0.78
N LEU A 657 -12.09 1.15 0.04
CA LEU A 657 -13.41 0.93 0.59
C LEU A 657 -13.54 -0.45 1.23
N PRO A 658 -14.06 -0.55 2.46
CA PRO A 658 -14.60 -1.81 2.96
C PRO A 658 -15.90 -2.12 2.21
N ARG A 659 -15.97 -3.25 1.50
CA ARG A 659 -17.25 -3.86 1.08
C ARG A 659 -17.51 -5.16 1.83
N THR A 660 -18.78 -5.50 1.93
CA THR A 660 -19.24 -6.79 2.41
C THR A 660 -19.69 -7.61 1.21
N ARG A 661 -19.13 -8.81 1.00
CA ARG A 661 -19.68 -9.73 -0.01
C ARG A 661 -21.05 -10.19 0.50
N GLY A 662 -22.11 -9.96 -0.28
CA GLY A 662 -23.51 -10.19 0.09
C GLY A 662 -23.93 -11.65 0.27
N PHE A 663 -23.26 -12.42 1.13
CA PHE A 663 -23.70 -13.76 1.53
C PHE A 663 -23.99 -13.80 3.03
N VAL A 664 -25.27 -14.06 3.34
CA VAL A 664 -25.95 -14.47 4.60
C VAL A 664 -26.12 -13.48 5.78
N ASN A 665 -27.39 -13.09 5.99
CA ASN A 665 -28.18 -12.97 7.24
C ASN A 665 -27.45 -12.76 8.60
N ALA A 666 -26.68 -11.69 8.73
CA ALA A 666 -26.42 -11.04 10.02
C ALA A 666 -26.42 -9.53 9.79
N LEU A 667 -27.05 -8.76 10.71
CA LEU A 667 -27.15 -7.29 10.77
C LEU A 667 -26.40 -6.56 9.64
N ASP A 668 -27.14 -5.94 8.72
CA ASP A 668 -26.63 -5.28 7.51
C ASP A 668 -25.27 -4.61 7.72
N PRO A 669 -24.15 -5.28 7.35
CA PRO A 669 -22.81 -4.77 7.59
C PRO A 669 -22.52 -3.49 6.78
N ASP A 670 -23.28 -3.27 5.70
CA ASP A 670 -23.22 -2.05 4.91
C ASP A 670 -23.85 -0.89 5.68
N ALA A 671 -24.88 -1.12 6.49
CA ALA A 671 -25.47 -0.11 7.37
C ALA A 671 -24.51 0.32 8.51
N VAL A 672 -23.75 -0.61 9.10
CA VAL A 672 -22.72 -0.28 10.11
C VAL A 672 -21.61 0.57 9.49
N THR A 673 -21.11 0.15 8.32
CA THR A 673 -20.08 0.87 7.58
C THR A 673 -20.57 2.27 7.18
N ALA A 674 -21.78 2.39 6.66
CA ALA A 674 -22.41 3.67 6.33
C ALA A 674 -22.58 4.57 7.57
N GLY A 675 -22.96 4.00 8.71
CA GLY A 675 -23.07 4.71 9.99
C GLY A 675 -21.72 5.26 10.48
N LEU A 676 -20.66 4.48 10.36
CA LEU A 676 -19.29 4.91 10.69
C LEU A 676 -18.81 6.04 9.74
N ASN A 677 -19.03 5.89 8.43
CA ASN A 677 -18.72 6.92 7.44
C ASN A 677 -19.46 8.24 7.75
N ALA A 678 -20.75 8.17 8.02
CA ALA A 678 -21.57 9.34 8.36
C ALA A 678 -21.09 10.01 9.66
N SER A 679 -20.68 9.21 10.65
CA SER A 679 -20.12 9.73 11.91
C SER A 679 -18.78 10.44 11.70
N HIS A 680 -17.88 9.85 10.91
CA HIS A 680 -16.59 10.44 10.54
C HIS A 680 -16.78 11.77 9.79
N ASN A 681 -17.64 11.78 8.77
CA ASN A 681 -17.94 12.99 7.98
C ASN A 681 -18.50 14.10 8.85
N ARG A 682 -19.43 13.81 9.78
CA ARG A 682 -19.95 14.81 10.73
C ARG A 682 -18.85 15.41 11.61
N LYS A 683 -17.88 14.61 12.07
CA LYS A 683 -16.74 15.11 12.87
C LYS A 683 -15.86 16.05 12.04
N LEU A 684 -15.54 15.66 10.81
CA LEU A 684 -14.76 16.50 9.89
C LEU A 684 -15.49 17.81 9.54
N ASP A 685 -16.79 17.76 9.26
CA ASP A 685 -17.59 18.96 8.97
C ASP A 685 -17.59 19.93 10.16
N MET A 686 -17.78 19.41 11.38
CA MET A 686 -17.67 20.23 12.60
C MET A 686 -16.27 20.83 12.78
N ALA A 687 -15.21 20.07 12.48
CA ALA A 687 -13.84 20.55 12.58
C ALA A 687 -13.52 21.63 11.52
N TYR A 688 -14.04 21.47 10.31
CA TYR A 688 -13.96 22.43 9.21
C TYR A 688 -14.64 23.76 9.58
N LEU A 689 -15.87 23.70 10.10
CA LEU A 689 -16.59 24.90 10.56
C LEU A 689 -15.77 25.65 11.62
N LYS A 690 -15.21 24.92 12.61
CA LYS A 690 -14.32 25.51 13.63
C LYS A 690 -13.05 26.13 13.02
N ALA A 691 -12.46 25.50 12.01
CA ALA A 691 -11.27 26.01 11.33
C ALA A 691 -11.58 27.35 10.61
N ARG A 692 -12.70 27.38 9.90
CA ARG A 692 -13.22 28.57 9.20
C ARG A 692 -13.50 29.73 10.15
N ASP A 693 -14.20 29.47 11.24
CA ASP A 693 -14.52 30.49 12.24
C ASP A 693 -13.26 31.02 12.93
N ARG A 694 -12.27 30.14 13.18
CA ARG A 694 -10.97 30.54 13.74
C ARG A 694 -10.17 31.41 12.77
N ALA A 695 -10.16 31.08 11.48
CA ALA A 695 -9.48 31.88 10.46
C ALA A 695 -10.09 33.29 10.39
N LYS A 696 -11.42 33.38 10.26
CA LYS A 696 -12.17 34.65 10.26
C LYS A 696 -11.87 35.51 11.50
N LYS A 697 -11.98 34.91 12.71
CA LYS A 697 -11.71 35.62 13.98
C LYS A 697 -10.28 36.17 14.07
N LYS A 698 -9.33 35.58 13.35
CA LYS A 698 -7.92 35.96 13.36
C LYS A 698 -7.51 36.75 12.10
N GLY A 699 -8.47 37.21 11.30
CA GLY A 699 -8.21 38.00 10.09
C GLY A 699 -7.49 37.23 8.99
N ARG A 700 -7.59 35.89 8.98
CA ARG A 700 -6.98 35.02 7.97
C ARG A 700 -8.00 34.58 6.94
N GLU A 701 -7.53 34.28 5.73
CA GLU A 701 -8.38 33.68 4.71
C GLU A 701 -8.92 32.32 5.22
N PRO A 702 -10.25 32.11 5.18
CA PRO A 702 -10.81 30.85 5.63
C PRO A 702 -10.51 29.73 4.64
N PRO A 703 -10.23 28.50 5.11
CA PRO A 703 -10.08 27.36 4.21
C PRO A 703 -11.33 27.19 3.35
N ARG A 704 -11.12 26.93 2.06
CA ARG A 704 -12.19 26.74 1.10
C ARG A 704 -12.37 25.26 0.81
N ARG A 705 -13.61 24.80 0.92
CA ARG A 705 -14.06 23.49 0.44
C ARG A 705 -14.69 23.70 -0.95
N GLU A 706 -13.88 24.21 -1.87
CA GLU A 706 -14.24 24.19 -3.28
C GLU A 706 -14.24 22.72 -3.75
N GLU A 707 -15.01 22.42 -4.77
CA GLU A 707 -15.02 21.09 -5.39
C GLU A 707 -13.64 20.87 -6.01
N VAL A 708 -12.81 20.08 -5.33
CA VAL A 708 -11.49 19.71 -5.85
C VAL A 708 -11.73 18.61 -6.87
N TYR A 709 -11.35 18.87 -8.10
CA TYR A 709 -11.43 17.89 -9.17
C TYR A 709 -10.07 17.29 -9.44
N TYR A 710 -10.05 15.97 -9.57
CA TYR A 710 -8.89 15.25 -10.06
C TYR A 710 -9.08 14.99 -11.54
N ASP A 711 -8.13 15.41 -12.37
CA ASP A 711 -8.14 15.06 -13.79
C ASP A 711 -7.62 13.63 -13.95
N HIS A 712 -8.45 12.74 -14.50
CA HIS A 712 -8.03 11.40 -14.85
C HIS A 712 -8.27 11.17 -16.33
N TRP A 713 -7.18 11.17 -17.10
CA TRP A 713 -7.20 11.04 -18.57
C TRP A 713 -8.02 12.12 -19.29
N GLY A 714 -8.08 13.34 -18.75
CA GLY A 714 -8.85 14.48 -19.26
C GLY A 714 -10.28 14.59 -18.70
N TYR A 715 -10.76 13.59 -17.95
CA TYR A 715 -12.08 13.64 -17.32
C TYR A 715 -11.98 14.00 -15.83
N PRO A 716 -12.73 15.01 -15.35
CA PRO A 716 -12.70 15.41 -13.95
C PRO A 716 -13.50 14.46 -13.07
N TYR A 717 -12.89 13.99 -11.98
CA TYR A 717 -13.55 13.26 -10.90
C TYR A 717 -13.59 14.13 -9.64
N LEU A 718 -14.77 14.23 -9.02
CA LEU A 718 -14.93 14.97 -7.77
C LEU A 718 -14.13 14.28 -6.66
N TYR A 719 -13.08 14.93 -6.17
CA TYR A 719 -12.21 14.39 -5.14
C TYR A 719 -12.65 14.91 -3.77
N ALA A 720 -13.33 14.08 -3.01
CA ALA A 720 -13.98 14.49 -1.76
C ALA A 720 -12.99 15.09 -0.76
N ALA A 721 -11.79 14.50 -0.63
CA ALA A 721 -10.73 14.89 0.30
C ALA A 721 -9.41 14.19 -0.07
N PRO A 722 -8.25 14.70 0.39
CA PRO A 722 -6.96 14.08 0.08
C PRO A 722 -6.72 12.69 0.65
N TYR A 723 -7.54 12.27 1.62
CA TYR A 723 -7.52 10.92 2.22
C TYR A 723 -8.36 9.90 1.45
N ALA A 724 -9.11 10.34 0.42
CA ALA A 724 -10.10 9.50 -0.24
C ALA A 724 -9.47 8.57 -1.29
N TYR A 725 -10.07 7.38 -1.45
CA TYR A 725 -9.79 6.43 -2.51
C TYR A 725 -10.15 7.06 -3.88
N PRO A 726 -9.43 6.70 -4.95
CA PRO A 726 -9.74 7.12 -6.31
C PRO A 726 -11.15 6.75 -6.78
N LEU A 727 -11.98 7.74 -7.10
CA LEU A 727 -13.35 7.50 -7.59
C LEU A 727 -13.40 7.01 -9.05
N TRP A 728 -12.34 7.22 -9.82
CA TRP A 728 -12.25 6.77 -11.22
C TRP A 728 -12.02 5.27 -11.36
N TRP A 729 -11.62 4.60 -10.26
CA TRP A 729 -11.56 3.15 -10.27
C TRP A 729 -12.95 2.57 -10.46
N THR A 730 -13.19 2.05 -11.66
CA THR A 730 -14.49 1.50 -12.05
C THR A 730 -14.52 -0.01 -11.82
N PRO A 731 -15.46 -0.52 -10.98
CA PRO A 731 -15.64 -1.96 -10.83
C PRO A 731 -15.84 -2.63 -12.18
N GLY A 732 -15.10 -3.71 -12.44
CA GLY A 732 -15.18 -4.46 -13.69
C GLY A 732 -14.10 -4.13 -14.73
N LEU A 733 -13.24 -3.13 -14.55
CA LEU A 733 -12.16 -2.87 -15.53
C LEU A 733 -10.90 -3.73 -15.29
N TYR A 734 -10.62 -4.04 -14.03
CA TYR A 734 -9.31 -4.50 -13.58
C TYR A 734 -9.15 -6.02 -13.62
N TYR A 735 -7.89 -6.43 -13.84
CA TYR A 735 -7.45 -7.81 -13.70
C TYR A 735 -7.71 -8.35 -12.29
N GLY A 736 -8.55 -9.38 -12.20
CA GLY A 736 -8.86 -10.03 -10.93
C GLY A 736 -9.84 -9.23 -10.09
N TRP A 737 -9.32 -8.44 -9.14
CA TRP A 737 -10.13 -7.85 -8.08
C TRP A 737 -10.09 -6.33 -8.14
N TYR A 738 -11.13 -5.70 -7.59
CA TYR A 738 -11.26 -4.25 -7.58
C TYR A 738 -10.15 -3.60 -6.71
N PRO A 739 -9.24 -2.77 -7.26
CA PRO A 739 -8.08 -2.25 -6.53
C PRO A 739 -8.44 -1.36 -5.33
N GLY A 740 -9.59 -0.68 -5.42
CA GLY A 740 -10.12 0.24 -4.40
C GLY A 740 -10.89 -0.43 -3.28
N TYR A 741 -10.72 -1.73 -3.07
CA TYR A 741 -11.49 -2.49 -2.08
C TYR A 741 -10.64 -3.38 -1.18
N VAL A 742 -11.16 -3.53 0.04
CA VAL A 742 -10.72 -4.54 0.99
C VAL A 742 -11.91 -5.31 1.54
N ALA A 743 -11.80 -6.64 1.54
CA ALA A 743 -12.83 -7.48 2.14
C ALA A 743 -12.96 -7.22 3.64
N ALA A 744 -14.13 -6.72 4.06
CA ALA A 744 -14.42 -6.47 5.47
C ALA A 744 -14.31 -7.78 6.27
N CYS A 745 -14.06 -7.71 7.57
CA CYS A 745 -13.98 -8.87 8.47
C CYS A 745 -15.33 -9.59 8.70
N ALA A 746 -16.13 -9.79 7.65
CA ALA A 746 -17.35 -10.59 7.64
C ALA A 746 -17.04 -12.06 7.34
N THR A 747 -17.95 -12.95 7.74
CA THR A 747 -17.97 -14.35 7.30
C THR A 747 -17.91 -14.40 5.77
N GLY A 748 -16.98 -15.17 5.19
CA GLY A 748 -16.76 -15.18 3.73
C GLY A 748 -15.79 -14.12 3.19
N ALA A 749 -14.97 -13.52 4.07
CA ALA A 749 -13.85 -12.65 3.72
C ALA A 749 -12.60 -13.02 4.52
N TYR A 750 -11.41 -12.59 4.08
CA TYR A 750 -10.15 -13.01 4.69
C TYR A 750 -10.00 -12.60 6.18
N GLY A 751 -10.67 -11.53 6.61
CA GLY A 751 -10.72 -11.09 8.01
C GLY A 751 -11.67 -11.90 8.92
N GLY A 752 -12.63 -12.63 8.33
CA GLY A 752 -13.61 -13.49 9.01
C GLY A 752 -13.42 -14.99 8.75
N CYS A 753 -12.21 -15.40 8.37
CA CYS A 753 -11.98 -16.66 7.66
C CYS A 753 -12.40 -17.95 8.38
N CYS A 754 -12.29 -18.10 9.71
CA CYS A 754 -12.59 -19.40 10.31
C CYS A 754 -13.41 -19.32 11.60
N ASN A 755 -14.39 -20.21 11.76
CA ASN A 755 -15.20 -20.26 12.98
C ASN A 755 -14.30 -20.55 14.21
N GLY A 756 -14.51 -19.82 15.30
CA GLY A 756 -13.62 -19.88 16.48
C GLY A 756 -12.27 -19.15 16.34
N THR A 757 -11.93 -18.60 15.17
CA THR A 757 -10.77 -17.68 14.96
C THR A 757 -11.14 -16.21 15.10
N CYS A 758 -12.44 -15.90 15.06
CA CYS A 758 -13.00 -14.57 15.19
C CYS A 758 -12.80 -14.01 16.61
N GLY A 759 -11.95 -13.00 16.69
CA GLY A 759 -11.78 -12.06 17.79
C GLY A 759 -11.29 -10.76 17.17
N GLY A 760 -11.95 -9.64 17.51
CA GLY A 760 -11.74 -8.34 16.88
C GLY A 760 -10.26 -7.94 16.89
N GLY A 761 -9.78 -7.45 15.75
CA GLY A 761 -8.46 -6.82 15.69
C GLY A 761 -7.51 -7.29 14.58
N VAL A 762 -7.98 -8.00 13.55
CA VAL A 762 -7.13 -8.27 12.37
C VAL A 762 -7.92 -8.03 11.10
N ALA A 763 -8.05 -6.76 10.71
CA ALA A 763 -7.97 -6.44 9.29
C ALA A 763 -6.53 -6.77 8.85
N ALA A 764 -6.35 -7.37 7.68
CA ALA A 764 -5.00 -7.63 7.18
C ALA A 764 -4.28 -6.30 6.99
N GLY A 765 -2.98 -6.30 7.26
CA GLY A 765 -2.17 -5.11 7.06
C GLY A 765 -2.62 -3.94 7.93
N ALA A 766 -2.72 -4.15 9.25
CA ALA A 766 -2.60 -3.03 10.16
C ALA A 766 -1.27 -3.19 10.89
N CYS A 767 -0.46 -2.13 10.93
CA CYS A 767 0.75 -1.99 11.74
C CYS A 767 0.55 -2.40 13.22
N GLY A 768 -0.70 -2.53 13.67
CA GLY A 768 -1.08 -3.24 14.89
C GLY A 768 -0.99 -4.76 14.76
N GLY A 769 0.12 -5.34 15.25
CA GLY A 769 0.18 -6.77 15.53
C GLY A 769 -0.97 -7.25 16.44
N ALA A 770 -1.07 -8.57 16.63
CA ALA A 770 -2.18 -9.30 17.28
C ALA A 770 -2.50 -8.97 18.77
N GLY A 771 -2.19 -7.77 19.26
CA GLY A 771 -2.43 -7.30 20.63
C GLY A 771 -3.22 -5.98 20.75
N MET A 772 -3.88 -5.51 19.69
CA MET A 772 -4.73 -4.31 19.76
C MET A 772 -6.03 -4.59 20.54
N ALA A 773 -5.98 -4.42 21.86
CA ALA A 773 -7.13 -4.14 22.70
C ALA A 773 -7.04 -2.69 23.20
N GLY A 774 -7.51 -1.75 22.38
CA GLY A 774 -7.80 -0.37 22.79
C GLY A 774 -9.31 -0.19 22.80
N GLY A 775 -9.88 0.08 23.97
CA GLY A 775 -11.33 0.03 24.24
C GLY A 775 -12.19 0.91 23.34
N GLY A 776 -13.05 0.26 22.57
CA GLY A 776 -14.31 0.79 22.07
C GLY A 776 -15.36 -0.30 22.27
N GLY A 777 -15.80 -0.47 23.52
CA GLY A 777 -16.79 -1.49 23.87
C GLY A 777 -18.13 -1.18 23.21
N CYS A 778 -18.55 -2.01 22.26
CA CYS A 778 -19.94 -2.14 21.88
C CYS A 778 -20.66 -2.83 23.06
N GLY A 779 -21.34 -2.06 23.90
CA GLY A 779 -22.24 -2.59 24.91
C GLY A 779 -23.44 -3.26 24.24
N GLY A 780 -23.35 -4.58 24.04
CA GLY A 780 -24.48 -5.44 23.68
C GLY A 780 -24.90 -6.24 24.90
N GLY A 781 -26.15 -6.05 25.33
CA GLY A 781 -26.72 -6.60 26.55
C GLY A 781 -26.64 -8.13 26.67
N GLY A 782 -26.62 -8.58 27.93
CA GLY A 782 -26.46 -9.97 28.33
C GLY A 782 -27.50 -10.92 27.72
N GLY A 783 -27.03 -12.14 27.46
CA GLY A 783 -27.83 -13.24 26.96
C GLY A 783 -28.95 -13.62 27.94
N GLY A 784 -30.16 -13.77 27.38
CA GLY A 784 -31.27 -14.44 28.05
C GLY A 784 -30.98 -15.93 28.19
N GLY A 785 -30.70 -16.35 29.42
CA GLY A 785 -30.76 -17.76 29.81
C GLY A 785 -32.21 -18.11 30.12
N CYS A 786 -32.74 -19.08 29.37
CA CYS A 786 -33.95 -19.80 29.72
C CYS A 786 -33.69 -20.67 30.96
N GLY A 787 -34.44 -20.41 32.03
CA GLY A 787 -34.46 -21.22 33.25
C GLY A 787 -35.75 -20.93 34.00
N GLY A 788 -36.66 -21.88 34.04
CA GLY A 788 -37.95 -21.78 34.72
C GLY A 788 -37.82 -21.78 36.25
N GLY A 789 -38.87 -21.30 36.92
CA GLY A 789 -39.03 -21.40 38.37
C GLY A 789 -39.79 -20.19 38.92
N GLY A 790 -41.04 -20.40 39.34
CA GLY A 790 -41.94 -19.36 39.81
C GLY A 790 -41.61 -18.75 41.17
N GLY A 791 -42.44 -17.79 41.56
CA GLY A 791 -42.47 -17.17 42.90
C GLY A 791 -42.61 -15.65 42.79
N GLY A 792 -43.73 -15.12 43.26
CA GLY A 792 -44.10 -13.72 43.12
C GLY A 792 -43.49 -12.80 44.18
N GLY A 793 -43.79 -11.50 44.03
CA GLY A 793 -43.71 -10.53 45.11
C GLY A 793 -42.94 -9.24 44.78
N GLY A 794 -43.67 -8.15 44.62
CA GLY A 794 -43.40 -6.95 45.40
C GLY A 794 -42.58 -5.81 44.80
N CYS A 795 -43.32 -4.73 44.52
CA CYS A 795 -43.05 -3.34 44.95
C CYS A 795 -42.04 -2.47 44.17
N GLY A 796 -42.57 -1.34 43.67
CA GLY A 796 -42.09 -0.02 44.08
C GLY A 796 -41.22 0.76 43.09
N GLY A 797 -41.87 1.56 42.24
CA GLY A 797 -41.21 2.62 41.48
C GLY A 797 -40.88 3.85 42.35
N GLY A 798 -39.89 4.62 41.88
CA GLY A 798 -39.55 5.94 42.39
C GLY A 798 -38.66 6.65 41.38
N GLY A 799 -39.26 7.56 40.61
CA GLY A 799 -38.56 8.50 39.73
C GLY A 799 -38.19 9.80 40.44
N CYS A 800 -37.88 10.80 39.61
CA CYS A 800 -37.40 12.17 39.89
C CYS A 800 -35.87 12.27 39.97
N GLY A 801 -35.20 13.23 39.32
CA GLY A 801 -35.62 14.42 38.60
C GLY A 801 -34.36 15.23 38.23
N GLY A 802 -34.53 16.23 37.36
CA GLY A 802 -33.45 16.89 36.63
C GLY A 802 -32.48 17.77 37.43
N GLY A 803 -31.42 18.15 36.71
CA GLY A 803 -30.33 19.04 37.08
C GLY A 803 -29.30 19.07 35.97
#